data_AF-A0A346Y4Z7-F1
#
_entry.id   AF-A0A346Y4Z7-F1
#
_cell.length_a   1.000
_cell.length_b   1.000
_cell.length_c   1.000
_cell.angle_alpha   90.00
_cell.angle_beta   90.00
_cell.angle_gamma   90.00
#
_symmetry.space_group_name_H-M   'P 1'
#
loop_
_entity.id
_entity.type
_entity.pdbx_description
1 polymer ?
#
loop_
_entity_poly.entity_id
_entity_poly.type
_entity_poly.pdbx_seq_one_letter_code
_entity_poly.pdbx_strand_id
1 'polypeptide(L)'
;MFPLPAALGGRPLAPTPRALVVLLTAALLAGLLAVPSRPAEATASAPATDDAELASRFTLAVLPDTQFYSRYAADQFQPRYGSNPYAVQTQWLAEHADELNIPFVTHLGDLVDRVGVTGEWQVADAAHQTLEDAGLPYSVLPGNHDVRNSNDQLVDTDYDLANEPFLDWFPISRAAALPTFGGADPTGLNRWHVFEAQGQEFLVLALAWRSSDATLAWADDVIDAHPDLPVILTSHSILSIKADAESPEETAYGLKLWNDLIRGNDQIFMTLNGHFHGATRLTKTNDFGNPVTQILMDYQMAYDGGNGYLGLMEFDLTAGEVSVLTGSPWVVAKPQEVLTPYDQAILEGPNQAFTFEMDFAGRYDGFDAGPADQPSLIQAARDILLDGFEAPDGVALEQAGSRDDFVPVEGTVAHWRFDGEDGPVSEDVVFDDIAGDADLRRVAIEDSGATGAELGDVVLTHDANPFSADGAAVCFTNADKQTNRYSYLTSPSDVAATEDHLEEGYTIETFVLIDEDWTADANAWSKVLVRAGNRSTIPGMPWSRWDYTASPVALGFSNLREFQWTEVPVETAKGDRTAWSGEIILGRWLHVAIVNDVEAATTTMYVDGAPVLRNATDTGGHSLNAGMPWLFGVDWVDDGPTNGWNGCIGETRVIDHPTGPTEWLTARPSLAGLTVDTTPDDRVPHGTTEVELAGTGTPRATVTVGGDLDGTTVVGEDGTWRVVVPLSGHGVRTWTVTQGFGTRTSDPLTGTFRIAAPDRPDGPTEEPTEEPTEQPTDGPTEEPTEPADGWFRTPFGHDDEPTMRMAGGDRVATAVELSREAFVPGVPVVVLVRADSFADAISAGPAAAHLGGPVLLAGDTLPQATADEIDRLRPASVVIVGGTSAISDTVASQVAALTEGDVVRYSGPDRFSTSAAVAEGVFDDEAAVVLATGWNFPDALGGGVLAAREGGPVLLVDDAMPGLLADRSPSRVTVLGGTSALPASLDDEIAEATGAEVRRLAGDTRFETAALVARAAFPDGSPTAMLATGGSFADALAGVPVAALSGSPLLLTEHDALPASTEAYLREHMPQVLLLGGDSAISTSLQEVLAELLAG
;
A
#
# COMPACT_ATOMS: atom_id res chain seq x y z
N MET A 1 -47.54 -16.32 26.93
CA MET A 1 -49.00 -16.16 27.08
C MET A 1 -49.26 -14.82 27.75
N PHE A 2 -49.40 -13.75 26.98
CA PHE A 2 -49.47 -12.36 27.49
C PHE A 2 -50.89 -11.78 27.36
N PRO A 3 -51.37 -10.98 28.32
CA PRO A 3 -52.60 -10.19 28.18
C PRO A 3 -52.32 -8.77 27.67
N LEU A 4 -53.16 -8.28 26.76
CA LEU A 4 -53.34 -6.84 26.49
C LEU A 4 -54.09 -6.18 27.67
N PRO A 5 -53.92 -4.86 27.87
CA PRO A 5 -55.09 -4.00 27.62
C PRO A 5 -54.82 -2.57 27.10
N ALA A 6 -55.68 -2.17 26.15
CA ALA A 6 -56.38 -0.88 26.01
C ALA A 6 -55.67 0.49 26.20
N ALA A 7 -55.82 1.35 25.18
CA ALA A 7 -55.44 2.76 25.17
C ALA A 7 -56.42 3.71 25.90
N LEU A 8 -55.95 4.93 26.26
CA LEU A 8 -56.80 6.12 26.46
C LEU A 8 -56.02 7.46 26.38
N GLY A 9 -56.22 8.19 25.27
CA GLY A 9 -56.24 9.66 25.08
C GLY A 9 -55.33 10.67 25.82
N GLY A 10 -54.63 11.51 25.05
CA GLY A 10 -54.09 12.80 25.50
C GLY A 10 -53.46 13.65 24.37
N ARG A 11 -54.07 14.80 24.04
CA ARG A 11 -53.52 15.83 23.11
C ARG A 11 -52.65 16.83 23.90
N PRO A 12 -51.60 17.45 23.33
CA PRO A 12 -51.84 18.69 22.56
C PRO A 12 -50.85 19.09 21.42
N LEU A 13 -51.42 19.92 20.54
CA LEU A 13 -50.83 21.07 19.80
C LEU A 13 -49.98 20.87 18.53
N ALA A 14 -50.32 21.68 17.53
CA ALA A 14 -49.59 21.92 16.28
C ALA A 14 -49.88 23.36 15.80
N PRO A 15 -48.99 23.96 15.01
CA PRO A 15 -49.36 25.05 14.09
C PRO A 15 -48.98 24.74 12.62
N THR A 16 -50.03 24.48 11.82
CA THR A 16 -50.22 24.96 10.43
C THR A 16 -49.07 24.99 9.41
N PRO A 17 -49.28 24.37 8.22
CA PRO A 17 -48.96 24.98 6.93
C PRO A 17 -50.19 25.69 6.32
N ARG A 18 -49.94 26.65 5.42
CA ARG A 18 -50.98 27.41 4.70
C ARG A 18 -51.56 26.61 3.54
N ALA A 19 -52.87 26.69 3.34
CA ALA A 19 -53.56 26.14 2.18
C ALA A 19 -53.55 27.10 0.97
N LEU A 20 -53.58 26.55 -0.24
CA LEU A 20 -54.25 27.23 -1.37
C LEU A 20 -55.00 26.25 -2.31
N VAL A 21 -56.32 26.26 -2.13
CA VAL A 21 -57.37 26.12 -3.17
C VAL A 21 -57.35 24.90 -4.12
N VAL A 22 -58.27 24.00 -3.78
CA VAL A 22 -58.92 22.97 -4.61
C VAL A 22 -59.64 23.54 -5.86
N LEU A 23 -59.66 22.77 -6.95
CA LEU A 23 -60.77 22.79 -7.92
C LEU A 23 -61.16 21.36 -8.35
N LEU A 24 -62.32 20.89 -7.88
CA LEU A 24 -62.94 19.64 -8.35
C LEU A 24 -63.50 19.83 -9.76
N THR A 25 -63.38 18.79 -10.59
CA THR A 25 -64.54 18.27 -11.34
C THR A 25 -64.48 16.75 -11.41
N ALA A 26 -65.55 16.09 -10.99
CA ALA A 26 -65.71 14.64 -11.09
C ALA A 26 -66.85 14.31 -12.07
N ALA A 27 -66.68 13.28 -12.89
CA ALA A 27 -67.76 12.66 -13.66
C ALA A 27 -67.49 11.16 -13.82
N LEU A 28 -68.26 10.33 -13.12
CA LEU A 28 -68.32 8.89 -13.40
C LEU A 28 -69.02 8.65 -14.74
N LEU A 29 -68.57 7.63 -15.49
CA LEU A 29 -69.51 6.71 -16.13
C LEU A 29 -68.88 5.30 -16.21
N ALA A 30 -69.65 4.28 -15.81
CA ALA A 30 -69.22 2.89 -15.85
C ALA A 30 -69.60 2.22 -17.18
N GLY A 31 -68.76 1.30 -17.66
CA GLY A 31 -69.06 0.47 -18.83
C GLY A 31 -68.11 -0.72 -18.95
N LEU A 32 -68.54 -1.90 -18.51
CA LEU A 32 -67.91 -3.16 -18.93
C LEU A 32 -68.27 -3.41 -20.40
N LEU A 33 -67.30 -3.82 -21.23
CA LEU A 33 -67.30 -5.10 -21.98
C LEU A 33 -66.17 -5.20 -23.02
N ALA A 34 -65.48 -6.34 -23.01
CA ALA A 34 -64.76 -6.97 -24.12
C ALA A 34 -63.66 -6.17 -24.87
N VAL A 35 -62.40 -6.43 -24.49
CA VAL A 35 -61.24 -6.22 -25.37
C VAL A 35 -61.08 -7.46 -26.28
N PRO A 36 -61.03 -7.32 -27.62
CA PRO A 36 -60.58 -8.39 -28.49
C PRO A 36 -59.05 -8.39 -28.55
N SER A 37 -58.42 -9.55 -28.34
CA SER A 37 -57.00 -9.72 -28.59
C SER A 37 -56.68 -9.49 -30.08
N ARG A 38 -55.66 -8.68 -30.33
CA ARG A 38 -54.93 -8.62 -31.60
C ARG A 38 -53.46 -8.96 -31.30
N PRO A 39 -52.77 -9.73 -32.17
CA PRO A 39 -51.33 -9.85 -32.06
C PRO A 39 -50.69 -8.47 -32.27
N ALA A 40 -49.58 -8.22 -31.59
CA ALA A 40 -48.73 -7.08 -31.92
C ALA A 40 -48.07 -7.36 -33.28
N GLU A 41 -48.34 -6.51 -34.27
CA GLU A 41 -47.49 -6.42 -35.45
C GLU A 41 -46.26 -5.58 -35.07
N ALA A 42 -45.07 -6.07 -35.41
CA ALA A 42 -43.82 -5.35 -35.16
C ALA A 42 -43.89 -3.95 -35.81
N THR A 43 -43.78 -2.91 -35.00
CA THR A 43 -43.60 -1.54 -35.49
C THR A 43 -42.17 -1.39 -35.96
N ALA A 44 -41.96 -1.45 -37.28
CA ALA A 44 -40.69 -1.13 -37.90
C ALA A 44 -40.19 0.24 -37.42
N SER A 45 -38.88 0.33 -37.17
CA SER A 45 -38.19 1.56 -36.78
C SER A 45 -38.44 2.70 -37.77
N ALA A 46 -38.32 3.94 -37.27
CA ALA A 46 -38.27 5.09 -38.16
C ALA A 46 -37.04 4.96 -39.09
N PRO A 47 -37.13 5.39 -40.36
CA PRO A 47 -35.98 5.30 -41.26
C PRO A 47 -34.82 6.14 -40.71
N ALA A 48 -33.65 5.53 -40.64
CA ALA A 48 -32.41 6.20 -40.29
C ALA A 48 -32.22 7.46 -41.14
N THR A 49 -31.67 8.51 -40.53
CA THR A 49 -31.10 9.62 -41.28
C THR A 49 -29.80 9.14 -41.92
N ASP A 50 -29.80 8.99 -43.25
CA ASP A 50 -28.59 8.74 -44.03
C ASP A 50 -27.48 9.76 -43.69
N ASP A 51 -26.22 9.28 -43.72
CA ASP A 51 -24.97 10.05 -43.59
C ASP A 51 -24.60 10.59 -42.18
N ALA A 52 -24.64 9.73 -41.16
CA ALA A 52 -23.64 9.80 -40.08
C ALA A 52 -22.48 8.85 -40.45
N GLU A 53 -21.22 9.33 -40.43
CA GLU A 53 -20.06 8.44 -40.60
C GLU A 53 -19.95 7.52 -39.37
N LEU A 54 -19.90 6.20 -39.59
CA LEU A 54 -19.68 5.23 -38.51
C LEU A 54 -18.36 5.54 -37.81
N ALA A 55 -18.38 5.55 -36.49
CA ALA A 55 -17.18 5.67 -35.66
C ALA A 55 -16.64 4.26 -35.29
N SER A 56 -15.46 4.14 -34.70
CA SER A 56 -14.84 2.84 -34.38
C SER A 56 -14.79 2.52 -32.88
N ARG A 57 -15.02 3.51 -32.02
CA ARG A 57 -14.90 3.40 -30.56
C ARG A 57 -16.18 3.81 -29.85
N PHE A 58 -16.54 3.12 -28.76
CA PHE A 58 -17.58 3.54 -27.80
C PHE A 58 -17.21 3.11 -26.38
N THR A 59 -17.83 3.70 -25.36
CA THR A 59 -17.54 3.38 -23.95
C THR A 59 -18.78 2.81 -23.24
N LEU A 60 -18.70 1.58 -22.74
CA LEU A 60 -19.68 1.07 -21.78
C LEU A 60 -19.30 1.54 -20.37
N ALA A 61 -20.20 2.24 -19.69
CA ALA A 61 -19.99 2.63 -18.30
C ALA A 61 -20.56 1.58 -17.33
N VAL A 62 -19.84 1.33 -16.24
CA VAL A 62 -20.17 0.34 -15.21
C VAL A 62 -20.22 1.02 -13.85
N LEU A 63 -21.41 1.02 -13.25
CA LEU A 63 -21.60 1.39 -11.84
C LEU A 63 -21.46 0.10 -11.00
N PRO A 64 -20.47 0.02 -10.09
CA PRO A 64 -20.24 -1.16 -9.25
C PRO A 64 -21.32 -1.26 -8.15
N ASP A 65 -21.08 -2.07 -7.13
CA ASP A 65 -21.88 -2.05 -5.90
C ASP A 65 -21.91 -0.63 -5.29
N THR A 66 -23.11 -0.17 -4.91
CA THR A 66 -23.36 1.21 -4.45
C THR A 66 -23.98 1.26 -3.05
N GLN A 67 -24.06 0.14 -2.33
CA GLN A 67 -24.90 0.01 -1.14
C GLN A 67 -24.50 1.01 -0.04
N PHE A 68 -23.19 1.23 0.12
CA PHE A 68 -22.66 2.19 1.08
C PHE A 68 -22.90 3.65 0.66
N TYR A 69 -22.89 3.98 -0.63
CA TYR A 69 -23.19 5.32 -1.11
C TYR A 69 -24.62 5.74 -0.77
N SER A 70 -25.57 4.81 -0.82
CA SER A 70 -26.94 5.02 -0.37
C SER A 70 -27.06 5.02 1.16
N ARG A 71 -26.40 4.08 1.85
CA ARG A 71 -26.44 3.95 3.33
C ARG A 71 -25.90 5.15 4.08
N TYR A 72 -24.74 5.66 3.67
CA TYR A 72 -23.98 6.67 4.40
C TYR A 72 -24.12 8.08 3.85
N ALA A 73 -25.07 8.28 2.92
CA ALA A 73 -25.28 9.55 2.22
C ALA A 73 -25.48 10.72 3.19
N ALA A 74 -26.35 10.57 4.20
CA ALA A 74 -26.81 11.67 5.03
C ALA A 74 -25.99 11.86 6.33
N ASP A 75 -25.29 10.83 6.79
CA ASP A 75 -24.58 10.79 8.07
C ASP A 75 -23.05 10.83 7.94
N GLN A 76 -22.47 10.39 6.81
CA GLN A 76 -21.02 10.48 6.56
C GLN A 76 -20.72 11.40 5.36
N PHE A 77 -21.22 11.07 4.16
CA PHE A 77 -20.77 11.74 2.94
C PHE A 77 -21.18 13.21 2.83
N GLN A 78 -22.46 13.53 3.00
CA GLN A 78 -22.95 14.91 2.91
C GLN A 78 -22.39 15.83 4.01
N PRO A 79 -22.30 15.42 5.30
CA PRO A 79 -21.65 16.24 6.32
C PRO A 79 -20.16 16.48 6.08
N ARG A 80 -19.41 15.49 5.59
CA ARG A 80 -17.94 15.52 5.48
C ARG A 80 -17.43 16.11 4.17
N TYR A 81 -18.11 15.84 3.06
CA TYR A 81 -17.65 16.19 1.70
C TYR A 81 -18.61 17.11 0.94
N GLY A 82 -19.76 17.47 1.52
CA GLY A 82 -20.80 18.29 0.86
C GLY A 82 -21.43 17.65 -0.38
N SER A 83 -21.13 16.38 -0.64
CA SER A 83 -21.44 15.65 -1.87
C SER A 83 -21.72 14.17 -1.56
N ASN A 84 -22.25 13.42 -2.53
CA ASN A 84 -22.48 11.98 -2.40
C ASN A 84 -21.90 11.28 -3.64
N PRO A 85 -21.11 10.20 -3.48
CA PRO A 85 -20.46 9.53 -4.61
C PRO A 85 -21.44 9.07 -5.69
N TYR A 86 -22.56 8.42 -5.33
CA TYR A 86 -23.54 7.92 -6.30
C TYR A 86 -24.10 9.04 -7.20
N ALA A 87 -24.49 10.15 -6.57
CA ALA A 87 -25.01 11.31 -7.30
C ALA A 87 -23.97 11.97 -8.22
N VAL A 88 -22.69 11.99 -7.80
CA VAL A 88 -21.61 12.54 -8.63
C VAL A 88 -21.25 11.61 -9.79
N GLN A 89 -21.22 10.28 -9.56
CA GLN A 89 -21.03 9.30 -10.63
C GLN A 89 -22.08 9.45 -11.74
N THR A 90 -23.38 9.47 -11.40
CA THR A 90 -24.44 9.55 -12.42
C THR A 90 -24.54 10.93 -13.06
N GLN A 91 -24.23 12.01 -12.33
CA GLN A 91 -24.13 13.35 -12.91
C GLN A 91 -22.97 13.44 -13.91
N TRP A 92 -21.78 12.94 -13.57
CA TRP A 92 -20.62 12.97 -14.47
C TRP A 92 -20.86 12.13 -15.73
N LEU A 93 -21.43 10.93 -15.59
CA LEU A 93 -21.82 10.10 -16.74
C LEU A 93 -22.86 10.81 -17.63
N ALA A 94 -23.84 11.50 -17.04
CA ALA A 94 -24.82 12.29 -17.78
C ALA A 94 -24.22 13.53 -18.49
N GLU A 95 -23.17 14.13 -17.93
CA GLU A 95 -22.49 15.31 -18.50
C GLU A 95 -21.53 14.95 -19.64
N HIS A 96 -20.83 13.81 -19.55
CA HIS A 96 -19.80 13.39 -20.52
C HIS A 96 -20.23 12.27 -21.48
N ALA A 97 -21.49 11.84 -21.48
CA ALA A 97 -21.99 10.77 -22.36
C ALA A 97 -21.71 11.01 -23.86
N ASP A 98 -21.94 12.23 -24.34
CA ASP A 98 -21.70 12.63 -25.74
C ASP A 98 -20.20 12.71 -26.07
N GLU A 99 -19.36 13.07 -25.10
CA GLU A 99 -17.91 13.25 -25.28
C GLU A 99 -17.15 11.91 -25.28
N LEU A 100 -17.64 10.96 -24.47
CA LEU A 100 -17.06 9.63 -24.29
C LEU A 100 -17.77 8.53 -25.09
N ASN A 101 -18.70 8.89 -25.98
CA ASN A 101 -19.55 7.98 -26.75
C ASN A 101 -20.14 6.87 -25.85
N ILE A 102 -20.90 7.23 -24.81
CA ILE A 102 -21.51 6.28 -23.88
C ILE A 102 -22.95 5.96 -24.33
N PRO A 103 -23.22 4.82 -25.00
CA PRO A 103 -24.56 4.44 -25.41
C PRO A 103 -25.38 3.85 -24.25
N PHE A 104 -24.71 3.40 -23.17
CA PHE A 104 -25.31 2.57 -22.13
C PHE A 104 -24.51 2.57 -20.83
N VAL A 105 -25.22 2.45 -19.70
CA VAL A 105 -24.66 2.25 -18.35
C VAL A 105 -25.19 0.94 -17.76
N THR A 106 -24.34 0.10 -17.15
CA THR A 106 -24.83 -1.06 -16.39
C THR A 106 -24.49 -0.92 -14.90
N HIS A 107 -25.46 -1.25 -14.04
CA HIS A 107 -25.28 -1.35 -12.59
C HIS A 107 -25.14 -2.82 -12.16
N LEU A 108 -24.28 -3.12 -11.18
CA LEU A 108 -23.92 -4.49 -10.76
C LEU A 108 -24.70 -5.02 -9.54
N GLY A 109 -25.73 -4.29 -9.09
CA GLY A 109 -26.58 -4.67 -7.96
C GLY A 109 -26.16 -4.06 -6.63
N ASP A 110 -27.03 -4.21 -5.63
CA ASP A 110 -26.95 -3.59 -4.31
C ASP A 110 -26.90 -2.05 -4.39
N LEU A 111 -28.09 -1.54 -4.67
CA LEU A 111 -28.43 -0.12 -4.71
C LEU A 111 -28.61 0.45 -3.30
N VAL A 112 -28.95 -0.40 -2.33
CA VAL A 112 -29.10 -0.08 -0.90
C VAL A 112 -28.41 -1.14 -0.06
N ASP A 113 -28.01 -0.81 1.17
CA ASP A 113 -27.44 -1.77 2.14
C ASP A 113 -28.54 -2.37 3.02
N ARG A 114 -29.61 -1.61 3.25
CA ARG A 114 -30.72 -2.00 4.12
C ARG A 114 -32.02 -1.86 3.36
N VAL A 115 -32.45 -2.95 2.71
CA VAL A 115 -33.75 -3.10 2.01
C VAL A 115 -34.95 -2.40 2.67
N GLY A 116 -35.01 -2.37 4.01
CA GLY A 116 -36.09 -1.73 4.78
C GLY A 116 -35.96 -0.22 5.05
N VAL A 117 -34.88 0.45 4.61
CA VAL A 117 -34.60 1.86 4.90
C VAL A 117 -34.91 2.73 3.68
N THR A 118 -36.07 3.40 3.74
CA THR A 118 -36.58 4.28 2.67
C THR A 118 -35.59 5.36 2.22
N GLY A 119 -34.74 5.87 3.11
CA GLY A 119 -33.77 6.91 2.78
C GLY A 119 -32.69 6.45 1.79
N GLU A 120 -32.32 5.18 1.81
CA GLU A 120 -31.30 4.62 0.90
C GLU A 120 -31.86 4.49 -0.51
N TRP A 121 -33.07 3.94 -0.61
CA TRP A 121 -33.80 3.89 -1.88
C TRP A 121 -34.01 5.27 -2.51
N GLN A 122 -34.22 6.31 -1.69
CA GLN A 122 -34.34 7.69 -2.18
C GLN A 122 -33.03 8.26 -2.77
N VAL A 123 -31.87 7.80 -2.29
CA VAL A 123 -30.56 8.18 -2.86
C VAL A 123 -30.35 7.47 -4.20
N ALA A 124 -30.56 6.15 -4.25
CA ALA A 124 -30.43 5.36 -5.48
C ALA A 124 -31.44 5.77 -6.58
N ASP A 125 -32.67 6.11 -6.19
CA ASP A 125 -33.73 6.63 -7.06
C ASP A 125 -33.33 7.96 -7.71
N ALA A 126 -32.83 8.90 -6.91
CA ALA A 126 -32.39 10.21 -7.38
C ALA A 126 -31.14 10.11 -8.28
N ALA A 127 -30.18 9.25 -7.94
CA ALA A 127 -28.99 9.03 -8.77
C ALA A 127 -29.37 8.49 -10.16
N HIS A 128 -30.30 7.54 -10.25
CA HIS A 128 -30.79 7.02 -11.54
C HIS A 128 -31.70 8.01 -12.29
N GLN A 129 -32.48 8.84 -11.59
CA GLN A 129 -33.28 9.90 -12.24
C GLN A 129 -32.38 10.87 -13.01
N THR A 130 -31.15 11.12 -12.57
CA THR A 130 -30.17 11.92 -13.31
C THR A 130 -29.84 11.33 -14.69
N LEU A 131 -29.67 10.00 -14.79
CA LEU A 131 -29.44 9.31 -16.06
C LEU A 131 -30.67 9.42 -16.97
N GLU A 132 -31.86 9.22 -16.42
CA GLU A 132 -33.13 9.34 -17.15
C GLU A 132 -33.40 10.74 -17.68
N ASP A 133 -33.13 11.77 -16.88
CA ASP A 133 -33.32 13.18 -17.23
C ASP A 133 -32.34 13.62 -18.33
N ALA A 134 -31.16 13.01 -18.40
CA ALA A 134 -30.20 13.13 -19.50
C ALA A 134 -30.55 12.26 -20.72
N GLY A 135 -31.44 11.28 -20.57
CA GLY A 135 -31.79 10.31 -21.61
C GLY A 135 -30.78 9.18 -21.81
N LEU A 136 -29.82 9.02 -20.90
CA LEU A 136 -28.78 8.00 -20.93
C LEU A 136 -29.35 6.63 -20.48
N PRO A 137 -29.46 5.63 -21.37
CA PRO A 137 -30.09 4.36 -21.01
C PRO A 137 -29.22 3.52 -20.09
N TYR A 138 -29.85 2.75 -19.20
CA TYR A 138 -29.14 1.89 -18.26
C TYR A 138 -29.85 0.55 -17.99
N SER A 139 -29.10 -0.42 -17.47
CA SER A 139 -29.63 -1.65 -16.84
C SER A 139 -29.35 -1.69 -15.34
N VAL A 140 -30.26 -2.31 -14.60
CA VAL A 140 -30.18 -2.50 -13.15
C VAL A 140 -30.73 -3.88 -12.77
N LEU A 141 -30.07 -4.54 -11.83
CA LEU A 141 -30.45 -5.81 -11.22
C LEU A 141 -30.41 -5.69 -9.69
N PRO A 142 -31.22 -6.45 -8.93
CA PRO A 142 -31.14 -6.47 -7.48
C PRO A 142 -30.07 -7.44 -6.98
N GLY A 143 -29.24 -7.00 -6.04
CA GLY A 143 -28.32 -7.85 -5.28
C GLY A 143 -28.94 -8.44 -4.00
N ASN A 144 -28.12 -8.85 -3.04
CA ASN A 144 -28.59 -9.44 -1.78
C ASN A 144 -29.06 -8.43 -0.72
N HIS A 145 -28.66 -7.18 -0.81
CA HIS A 145 -29.16 -6.09 0.03
C HIS A 145 -30.39 -5.39 -0.56
N ASP A 146 -30.68 -5.57 -1.86
CA ASP A 146 -31.90 -5.07 -2.52
C ASP A 146 -33.16 -5.94 -2.28
N VAL A 147 -32.99 -7.23 -1.96
CA VAL A 147 -34.09 -8.20 -1.74
C VAL A 147 -34.33 -8.47 -0.25
N ARG A 148 -35.58 -8.79 0.12
CA ARG A 148 -35.97 -8.93 1.54
C ARG A 148 -35.49 -10.18 2.24
N ASN A 149 -35.07 -11.20 1.49
CA ASN A 149 -34.62 -12.47 2.04
C ASN A 149 -33.56 -13.11 1.13
N SER A 150 -32.35 -12.59 1.22
CA SER A 150 -31.17 -12.96 0.43
C SER A 150 -30.48 -14.26 0.86
N ASN A 151 -31.18 -15.16 1.56
CA ASN A 151 -30.64 -16.48 1.89
C ASN A 151 -30.20 -17.22 0.60
N ASP A 152 -28.96 -17.70 0.55
CA ASP A 152 -28.37 -18.39 -0.62
C ASP A 152 -29.14 -19.60 -1.13
N GLN A 153 -30.06 -20.16 -0.33
CA GLN A 153 -30.89 -21.31 -0.71
C GLN A 153 -32.25 -20.91 -1.31
N LEU A 154 -32.54 -19.61 -1.43
CA LEU A 154 -33.73 -19.07 -2.07
C LEU A 154 -33.38 -18.45 -3.41
N VAL A 155 -34.27 -18.64 -4.38
CA VAL A 155 -34.13 -18.06 -5.72
C VAL A 155 -35.21 -17.02 -5.99
N ASP A 156 -35.05 -16.23 -7.05
CA ASP A 156 -36.00 -15.18 -7.47
C ASP A 156 -37.48 -15.61 -7.48
N THR A 157 -37.80 -16.85 -7.87
CA THR A 157 -39.17 -17.38 -7.86
C THR A 157 -39.75 -17.71 -6.47
N ASP A 158 -38.94 -17.72 -5.40
CA ASP A 158 -39.39 -17.94 -4.02
C ASP A 158 -39.78 -16.64 -3.30
N TYR A 159 -39.45 -15.47 -3.85
CA TYR A 159 -39.64 -14.17 -3.20
C TYR A 159 -41.11 -13.70 -3.16
N ASP A 160 -41.43 -12.86 -2.18
CA ASP A 160 -42.76 -12.24 -2.06
C ASP A 160 -42.81 -10.97 -2.92
N LEU A 161 -42.80 -11.16 -4.25
CA LEU A 161 -42.69 -10.10 -5.26
C LEU A 161 -43.66 -8.91 -5.08
N ALA A 162 -44.80 -9.13 -4.43
CA ALA A 162 -45.78 -8.07 -4.12
C ALA A 162 -45.34 -7.13 -2.98
N ASN A 163 -44.18 -7.40 -2.36
CA ASN A 163 -43.65 -6.74 -1.18
C ASN A 163 -42.14 -6.46 -1.27
N GLU A 164 -41.47 -6.78 -2.39
CA GLU A 164 -40.04 -6.51 -2.64
C GLU A 164 -39.82 -5.04 -3.05
N PRO A 165 -39.09 -4.21 -2.27
CA PRO A 165 -38.98 -2.77 -2.52
C PRO A 165 -38.32 -2.42 -3.85
N PHE A 166 -37.40 -3.24 -4.35
CA PHE A 166 -36.80 -3.07 -5.68
C PHE A 166 -37.87 -2.94 -6.78
N LEU A 167 -38.97 -3.70 -6.70
CA LEU A 167 -40.06 -3.63 -7.68
C LEU A 167 -40.97 -2.40 -7.50
N ASP A 168 -40.94 -1.73 -6.35
CA ASP A 168 -41.62 -0.46 -6.11
C ASP A 168 -40.79 0.74 -6.61
N TRP A 169 -39.46 0.73 -6.42
CA TRP A 169 -38.55 1.83 -6.78
C TRP A 169 -38.02 1.73 -8.21
N PHE A 170 -37.75 0.51 -8.69
CA PHE A 170 -37.32 0.22 -10.06
C PHE A 170 -38.33 -0.69 -10.76
N PRO A 171 -39.62 -0.31 -10.88
CA PRO A 171 -40.63 -1.14 -11.52
C PRO A 171 -40.34 -1.36 -13.01
N ILE A 172 -40.89 -2.43 -13.60
CA ILE A 172 -40.77 -2.72 -15.04
C ILE A 172 -41.22 -1.51 -15.89
N SER A 173 -42.20 -0.73 -15.43
CA SER A 173 -42.67 0.47 -16.14
C SER A 173 -41.65 1.63 -16.20
N ARG A 174 -40.65 1.65 -15.30
CA ARG A 174 -39.51 2.58 -15.32
C ARG A 174 -38.52 2.14 -16.40
N ALA A 175 -38.09 0.87 -16.36
CA ALA A 175 -37.22 0.29 -17.37
C ALA A 175 -37.84 0.38 -18.79
N ALA A 176 -39.13 0.09 -18.94
CA ALA A 176 -39.85 0.18 -20.21
C ALA A 176 -40.09 1.61 -20.74
N ALA A 177 -39.61 2.65 -20.04
CA ALA A 177 -39.52 4.01 -20.58
C ALA A 177 -38.19 4.27 -21.30
N LEU A 178 -37.17 3.44 -21.06
CA LEU A 178 -35.87 3.53 -21.72
C LEU A 178 -35.96 2.95 -23.14
N PRO A 179 -35.35 3.59 -24.16
CA PRO A 179 -35.48 3.17 -25.56
C PRO A 179 -34.85 1.79 -25.84
N THR A 180 -33.93 1.35 -24.97
CA THR A 180 -33.17 0.10 -25.08
C THR A 180 -33.87 -1.11 -24.45
N PHE A 181 -34.97 -0.93 -23.71
CA PHE A 181 -35.57 -2.02 -22.94
C PHE A 181 -36.24 -3.07 -23.83
N GLY A 182 -35.71 -4.29 -23.83
CA GLY A 182 -36.24 -5.42 -24.58
C GLY A 182 -37.28 -6.23 -23.82
N GLY A 183 -37.08 -6.44 -22.52
CA GLY A 183 -38.03 -7.17 -21.69
C GLY A 183 -37.55 -7.48 -20.27
N ALA A 184 -38.44 -8.12 -19.51
CA ALA A 184 -38.19 -8.63 -18.18
C ALA A 184 -38.77 -10.04 -18.02
N ASP A 185 -38.24 -10.81 -17.08
CA ASP A 185 -38.73 -12.14 -16.74
C ASP A 185 -40.08 -12.09 -15.99
N PRO A 186 -40.75 -13.23 -15.74
CA PRO A 186 -42.01 -13.26 -15.00
C PRO A 186 -41.97 -12.71 -13.56
N THR A 187 -40.81 -12.67 -12.91
CA THR A 187 -40.61 -12.04 -11.60
C THR A 187 -40.46 -10.52 -11.69
N GLY A 188 -39.90 -10.01 -12.80
CA GLY A 188 -39.61 -8.59 -13.03
C GLY A 188 -38.27 -8.12 -12.45
N LEU A 189 -37.53 -9.02 -11.81
CA LEU A 189 -36.23 -8.77 -11.19
C LEU A 189 -35.09 -8.88 -12.21
N ASN A 190 -35.26 -9.71 -13.24
CA ASN A 190 -34.28 -9.97 -14.30
C ASN A 190 -34.74 -9.28 -15.60
N ARG A 191 -33.80 -8.70 -16.36
CA ARG A 191 -34.09 -7.79 -17.49
C ARG A 191 -33.10 -7.96 -18.63
N TRP A 192 -33.51 -7.61 -19.83
CA TRP A 192 -32.60 -7.45 -20.95
C TRP A 192 -32.87 -6.17 -21.74
N HIS A 193 -31.78 -5.62 -22.25
CA HIS A 193 -31.74 -4.39 -23.03
C HIS A 193 -30.93 -4.64 -24.30
N VAL A 194 -31.26 -3.94 -25.38
CA VAL A 194 -30.41 -3.83 -26.58
C VAL A 194 -30.09 -2.36 -26.79
N PHE A 195 -28.81 -2.04 -26.94
CA PHE A 195 -28.33 -0.72 -27.31
C PHE A 195 -27.58 -0.78 -28.65
N GLU A 196 -27.65 0.30 -29.42
CA GLU A 196 -26.87 0.46 -30.65
C GLU A 196 -25.64 1.32 -30.36
N ALA A 197 -24.47 0.88 -30.82
CA ALA A 197 -23.23 1.63 -30.77
C ALA A 197 -22.47 1.41 -32.08
N GLN A 198 -22.13 2.49 -32.78
CA GLN A 198 -21.40 2.44 -34.05
C GLN A 198 -22.02 1.53 -35.12
N GLY A 199 -23.35 1.53 -35.21
CA GLY A 199 -24.11 0.70 -36.15
C GLY A 199 -24.17 -0.79 -35.78
N GLN A 200 -23.70 -1.15 -34.58
CA GLN A 200 -23.72 -2.52 -34.04
C GLN A 200 -24.65 -2.59 -32.83
N GLU A 201 -25.49 -3.62 -32.76
CA GLU A 201 -26.40 -3.86 -31.62
C GLU A 201 -25.74 -4.79 -30.60
N PHE A 202 -25.83 -4.45 -29.31
CA PHE A 202 -25.34 -5.25 -28.18
C PHE A 202 -26.49 -5.56 -27.21
N LEU A 203 -26.56 -6.79 -26.73
CA LEU A 203 -27.54 -7.21 -25.73
C LEU A 203 -26.91 -7.21 -24.32
N VAL A 204 -27.51 -6.47 -23.39
CA VAL A 204 -27.18 -6.55 -21.96
C VAL A 204 -28.24 -7.38 -21.26
N LEU A 205 -27.84 -8.48 -20.64
CA LEU A 205 -28.71 -9.37 -19.86
C LEU A 205 -28.37 -9.21 -18.37
N ALA A 206 -29.29 -8.68 -17.58
CA ALA A 206 -29.11 -8.36 -16.18
C ALA A 206 -29.90 -9.34 -15.30
N LEU A 207 -29.20 -10.19 -14.55
CA LEU A 207 -29.75 -11.27 -13.73
C LEU A 207 -29.60 -11.00 -12.23
N ALA A 208 -30.72 -11.10 -11.51
CA ALA A 208 -30.83 -10.87 -10.08
C ALA A 208 -29.97 -11.80 -9.21
N TRP A 209 -29.83 -11.46 -7.93
CA TRP A 209 -29.34 -12.37 -6.91
C TRP A 209 -30.09 -13.71 -6.95
N ARG A 210 -29.33 -14.79 -7.18
CA ARG A 210 -29.79 -16.20 -7.22
C ARG A 210 -31.00 -16.42 -8.15
N SER A 211 -30.82 -16.22 -9.45
CA SER A 211 -31.79 -16.59 -10.50
C SER A 211 -32.14 -18.08 -10.47
N SER A 212 -33.42 -18.42 -10.59
CA SER A 212 -33.92 -19.80 -10.68
C SER A 212 -33.62 -20.46 -12.03
N ASP A 213 -33.73 -21.80 -12.09
CA ASP A 213 -33.66 -22.55 -13.35
C ASP A 213 -34.72 -22.09 -14.38
N ALA A 214 -35.86 -21.56 -13.92
CA ALA A 214 -36.90 -21.01 -14.81
C ALA A 214 -36.46 -19.67 -15.43
N THR A 215 -35.72 -18.86 -14.67
CA THR A 215 -35.11 -17.60 -15.14
C THR A 215 -33.94 -17.87 -16.07
N LEU A 216 -33.12 -18.89 -15.80
CA LEU A 216 -32.03 -19.28 -16.72
C LEU A 216 -32.59 -19.80 -18.05
N ALA A 217 -33.66 -20.61 -18.03
CA ALA A 217 -34.34 -21.02 -19.26
C ALA A 217 -35.00 -19.84 -20.02
N TRP A 218 -35.47 -18.80 -19.31
CA TRP A 218 -35.92 -17.56 -19.93
C TRP A 218 -34.76 -16.76 -20.53
N ALA A 219 -33.59 -16.76 -19.90
CA ALA A 219 -32.38 -16.14 -20.45
C ALA A 219 -31.93 -16.85 -21.72
N ASP A 220 -31.92 -18.20 -21.75
CA ASP A 220 -31.71 -18.97 -22.98
C ASP A 220 -32.73 -18.60 -24.06
N ASP A 221 -34.05 -18.58 -23.76
CA ASP A 221 -35.11 -18.17 -24.70
C ASP A 221 -34.89 -16.75 -25.26
N VAL A 222 -34.30 -15.83 -24.48
CA VAL A 222 -33.93 -14.47 -24.92
C VAL A 222 -32.70 -14.49 -25.82
N ILE A 223 -31.67 -15.26 -25.49
CA ILE A 223 -30.43 -15.36 -26.27
C ILE A 223 -30.68 -16.10 -27.61
N ASP A 224 -31.44 -17.20 -27.60
CA ASP A 224 -31.88 -17.94 -28.81
C ASP A 224 -32.71 -17.07 -29.77
N ALA A 225 -33.41 -16.06 -29.25
CA ALA A 225 -34.19 -15.12 -30.05
C ALA A 225 -33.32 -14.03 -30.73
N HIS A 226 -32.06 -13.86 -30.31
CA HIS A 226 -31.12 -12.85 -30.80
C HIS A 226 -29.76 -13.49 -31.20
N PRO A 227 -29.76 -14.47 -32.13
CA PRO A 227 -28.59 -15.32 -32.43
C PRO A 227 -27.34 -14.56 -32.88
N ASP A 228 -27.53 -13.38 -33.47
CA ASP A 228 -26.45 -12.59 -34.09
C ASP A 228 -25.90 -11.48 -33.16
N LEU A 229 -26.48 -11.27 -31.96
CA LEU A 229 -26.09 -10.18 -31.05
C LEU A 229 -25.01 -10.63 -30.04
N PRO A 230 -23.92 -9.85 -29.83
CA PRO A 230 -23.03 -10.02 -28.69
C PRO A 230 -23.77 -9.77 -27.37
N VAL A 231 -23.59 -10.67 -26.40
CA VAL A 231 -24.24 -10.60 -25.08
C VAL A 231 -23.23 -10.26 -23.99
N ILE A 232 -23.54 -9.22 -23.23
CA ILE A 232 -22.89 -8.84 -21.98
C ILE A 232 -23.82 -9.29 -20.84
N LEU A 233 -23.35 -10.23 -20.02
CA LEU A 233 -24.13 -10.75 -18.88
C LEU A 233 -23.72 -10.02 -17.60
N THR A 234 -24.65 -9.37 -16.93
CA THR A 234 -24.43 -8.84 -15.58
C THR A 234 -25.24 -9.65 -14.57
N SER A 235 -24.62 -9.98 -13.44
CA SER A 235 -25.30 -10.55 -12.27
C SER A 235 -24.53 -10.18 -11.02
N HIS A 236 -25.21 -10.04 -9.88
CA HIS A 236 -24.57 -9.54 -8.68
C HIS A 236 -23.38 -10.41 -8.22
N SER A 237 -23.42 -11.72 -8.46
CA SER A 237 -22.42 -12.68 -7.98
C SER A 237 -22.05 -13.67 -9.08
N ILE A 238 -20.79 -13.63 -9.55
CA ILE A 238 -20.22 -14.60 -10.51
C ILE A 238 -18.82 -15.02 -10.04
N LEU A 239 -17.87 -14.09 -10.09
CA LEU A 239 -16.46 -14.28 -9.70
C LEU A 239 -16.21 -13.67 -8.31
N SER A 240 -15.44 -14.37 -7.47
CA SER A 240 -14.91 -13.90 -6.18
C SER A 240 -13.42 -13.58 -6.33
N ILE A 241 -12.80 -13.09 -5.26
CA ILE A 241 -11.37 -12.84 -5.16
C ILE A 241 -10.79 -13.66 -4.00
N LYS A 242 -9.56 -14.17 -4.13
CA LYS A 242 -8.91 -14.91 -3.05
C LYS A 242 -8.44 -13.96 -1.94
N ALA A 243 -7.95 -14.56 -0.84
CA ALA A 243 -7.38 -13.84 0.29
C ALA A 243 -6.09 -13.04 -0.01
N ASP A 244 -5.51 -13.20 -1.21
CA ASP A 244 -4.42 -12.35 -1.73
C ASP A 244 -4.92 -10.99 -2.24
N ALA A 245 -6.25 -10.78 -2.34
CA ALA A 245 -6.92 -9.61 -2.89
C ALA A 245 -6.58 -9.29 -4.36
N GLU A 246 -6.06 -10.26 -5.12
CA GLU A 246 -5.72 -10.09 -6.54
C GLU A 246 -6.23 -11.26 -7.42
N SER A 247 -6.09 -12.50 -6.96
CA SER A 247 -6.42 -13.70 -7.73
C SER A 247 -7.93 -13.92 -7.88
N PRO A 248 -8.41 -14.39 -9.05
CA PRO A 248 -9.79 -14.82 -9.20
C PRO A 248 -10.10 -16.10 -8.41
N GLU A 249 -11.31 -16.17 -7.85
CA GLU A 249 -11.90 -17.34 -7.20
C GLU A 249 -13.26 -17.69 -7.81
N GLU A 250 -13.44 -18.94 -8.26
CA GLU A 250 -14.71 -19.39 -8.80
C GLU A 250 -15.73 -19.73 -7.69
N THR A 251 -16.88 -19.07 -7.72
CA THR A 251 -17.94 -19.29 -6.72
C THR A 251 -18.86 -20.45 -7.10
N ALA A 252 -19.51 -21.07 -6.11
CA ALA A 252 -20.47 -22.14 -6.37
C ALA A 252 -21.65 -21.72 -7.29
N TYR A 253 -22.09 -20.45 -7.18
CA TYR A 253 -23.16 -19.90 -8.02
C TYR A 253 -22.64 -19.42 -9.39
N GLY A 254 -21.45 -18.82 -9.45
CA GLY A 254 -20.75 -18.51 -10.71
C GLY A 254 -20.49 -19.76 -11.54
N LEU A 255 -20.14 -20.88 -10.90
CA LEU A 255 -20.04 -22.19 -11.54
C LEU A 255 -21.42 -22.71 -12.02
N LYS A 256 -22.52 -22.41 -11.34
CA LYS A 256 -23.87 -22.71 -11.85
C LYS A 256 -24.15 -21.90 -13.12
N LEU A 257 -23.97 -20.58 -13.09
CA LEU A 257 -24.15 -19.72 -14.27
C LEU A 257 -23.22 -20.15 -15.42
N TRP A 258 -21.97 -20.53 -15.12
CA TRP A 258 -21.03 -21.05 -16.11
C TRP A 258 -21.56 -22.32 -16.79
N ASN A 259 -22.03 -23.28 -15.99
CA ASN A 259 -22.42 -24.59 -16.48
C ASN A 259 -23.77 -24.62 -17.20
N ASP A 260 -24.73 -23.82 -16.73
CA ASP A 260 -26.14 -23.87 -17.11
C ASP A 260 -26.55 -22.75 -18.08
N LEU A 261 -25.74 -21.70 -18.26
CA LEU A 261 -26.03 -20.57 -19.16
C LEU A 261 -24.80 -20.16 -20.02
N ILE A 262 -23.70 -19.75 -19.39
CA ILE A 262 -22.62 -19.03 -20.09
C ILE A 262 -21.91 -19.89 -21.13
N ARG A 263 -21.39 -21.07 -20.74
CA ARG A 263 -20.55 -21.87 -21.65
C ARG A 263 -21.31 -22.44 -22.85
N GLY A 264 -22.64 -22.55 -22.73
CA GLY A 264 -23.54 -23.10 -23.75
C GLY A 264 -24.05 -22.08 -24.77
N ASN A 265 -23.79 -20.79 -24.56
CA ASN A 265 -24.26 -19.69 -25.41
C ASN A 265 -23.07 -18.92 -25.99
N ASP A 266 -22.77 -19.09 -27.29
CA ASP A 266 -21.59 -18.45 -27.91
C ASP A 266 -21.69 -16.92 -27.98
N GLN A 267 -22.90 -16.38 -27.84
CA GLN A 267 -23.09 -14.93 -27.81
C GLN A 267 -22.53 -14.27 -26.56
N ILE A 268 -22.42 -14.98 -25.42
CA ILE A 268 -21.87 -14.42 -24.18
C ILE A 268 -20.34 -14.36 -24.30
N PHE A 269 -19.79 -13.14 -24.38
CA PHE A 269 -18.35 -12.89 -24.46
C PHE A 269 -17.78 -12.21 -23.22
N MET A 270 -18.61 -11.52 -22.44
CA MET A 270 -18.19 -10.81 -21.23
C MET A 270 -19.23 -10.97 -20.11
N THR A 271 -18.77 -11.13 -18.86
CA THR A 271 -19.64 -11.14 -17.68
C THR A 271 -19.14 -10.20 -16.59
N LEU A 272 -20.02 -9.41 -15.98
CA LEU A 272 -19.68 -8.45 -14.93
C LEU A 272 -20.43 -8.75 -13.61
N ASN A 273 -19.74 -8.64 -12.47
CA ASN A 273 -20.35 -8.77 -11.15
C ASN A 273 -19.72 -7.87 -10.06
N GLY A 274 -20.47 -7.64 -8.97
CA GLY A 274 -19.99 -7.06 -7.71
C GLY A 274 -19.95 -8.12 -6.62
N HIS A 275 -20.50 -7.82 -5.44
CA HIS A 275 -20.70 -8.69 -4.27
C HIS A 275 -19.43 -9.09 -3.49
N PHE A 276 -18.31 -9.29 -4.17
CA PHE A 276 -17.06 -9.70 -3.53
C PHE A 276 -16.07 -8.55 -3.60
N HIS A 277 -15.76 -7.94 -2.45
CA HIS A 277 -14.88 -6.78 -2.41
C HIS A 277 -13.53 -7.04 -3.10
N GLY A 278 -13.23 -6.22 -4.11
CA GLY A 278 -11.98 -6.21 -4.86
C GLY A 278 -12.22 -5.93 -6.34
N ALA A 279 -11.17 -6.10 -7.13
CA ALA A 279 -11.30 -6.23 -8.58
C ALA A 279 -10.39 -7.37 -9.05
N THR A 280 -10.93 -8.26 -9.87
CA THR A 280 -10.18 -9.36 -10.49
C THR A 280 -10.85 -9.80 -11.79
N ARG A 281 -10.13 -10.56 -12.61
CA ARG A 281 -10.65 -11.10 -13.88
C ARG A 281 -10.25 -12.55 -14.10
N LEU A 282 -11.09 -13.26 -14.84
CA LEU A 282 -10.84 -14.64 -15.27
C LEU A 282 -11.33 -14.82 -16.71
N THR A 283 -10.47 -15.28 -17.61
CA THR A 283 -10.87 -15.64 -18.98
C THR A 283 -11.05 -17.15 -19.09
N LYS A 284 -12.17 -17.58 -19.65
CA LYS A 284 -12.54 -19.00 -19.80
C LYS A 284 -12.98 -19.31 -21.22
N THR A 285 -12.70 -20.51 -21.74
CA THR A 285 -13.17 -20.92 -23.07
C THR A 285 -14.55 -21.58 -22.98
N ASN A 286 -15.51 -21.14 -23.80
CA ASN A 286 -16.86 -21.73 -23.88
C ASN A 286 -16.89 -23.05 -24.69
N ASP A 287 -18.06 -23.71 -24.77
CA ASP A 287 -18.20 -24.99 -25.49
C ASP A 287 -18.01 -24.87 -27.02
N PHE A 288 -17.91 -23.65 -27.56
CA PHE A 288 -17.66 -23.35 -28.99
C PHE A 288 -16.18 -23.09 -29.29
N GLY A 289 -15.35 -22.91 -28.26
CA GLY A 289 -13.92 -22.62 -28.41
C GLY A 289 -13.53 -21.14 -28.30
N ASN A 290 -14.49 -20.26 -28.03
CA ASN A 290 -14.28 -18.81 -27.92
C ASN A 290 -14.04 -18.37 -26.46
N PRO A 291 -13.26 -17.29 -26.23
CA PRO A 291 -13.03 -16.76 -24.88
C PRO A 291 -14.26 -16.06 -24.31
N VAL A 292 -14.39 -16.10 -22.99
CA VAL A 292 -15.37 -15.35 -22.20
C VAL A 292 -14.64 -14.69 -21.04
N THR A 293 -14.63 -13.35 -21.00
CA THR A 293 -13.94 -12.57 -19.97
C THR A 293 -14.91 -12.29 -18.82
N GLN A 294 -14.64 -12.86 -17.65
CA GLN A 294 -15.38 -12.60 -16.41
C GLN A 294 -14.63 -11.54 -15.61
N ILE A 295 -15.32 -10.49 -15.16
CA ILE A 295 -14.73 -9.34 -14.47
C ILE A 295 -15.54 -9.04 -13.21
N LEU A 296 -14.85 -9.02 -12.06
CA LEU A 296 -15.36 -8.55 -10.78
C LEU A 296 -14.96 -7.07 -10.61
N MET A 297 -15.92 -6.21 -10.28
CA MET A 297 -15.71 -4.81 -9.95
C MET A 297 -16.52 -4.44 -8.71
N ASP A 298 -15.92 -4.56 -7.53
CA ASP A 298 -16.56 -4.19 -6.27
C ASP A 298 -15.61 -3.40 -5.34
N TYR A 299 -15.84 -2.09 -5.28
CA TYR A 299 -15.05 -1.21 -4.44
C TYR A 299 -15.68 -0.97 -3.06
N GLN A 300 -16.81 -1.60 -2.70
CA GLN A 300 -17.65 -1.18 -1.58
C GLN A 300 -16.93 -1.12 -0.22
N MET A 301 -15.92 -1.96 0.04
CA MET A 301 -15.14 -1.94 1.30
C MET A 301 -13.82 -1.15 1.22
N ALA A 302 -13.45 -0.61 0.04
CA ALA A 302 -12.29 0.27 -0.08
C ALA A 302 -12.54 1.63 0.61
N TYR A 303 -11.51 2.48 0.64
CA TYR A 303 -11.55 3.80 1.29
C TYR A 303 -12.80 4.62 0.89
N ASP A 304 -13.42 5.27 1.88
CA ASP A 304 -14.73 5.94 1.77
C ASP A 304 -15.85 5.10 1.10
N GLY A 305 -15.81 3.78 1.23
CA GLY A 305 -16.81 2.87 0.68
C GLY A 305 -16.66 2.60 -0.82
N GLY A 306 -15.44 2.71 -1.34
CA GLY A 306 -15.16 2.60 -2.77
C GLY A 306 -14.91 3.92 -3.48
N ASN A 307 -14.76 5.00 -2.72
CA ASN A 307 -14.33 6.32 -3.17
C ASN A 307 -15.04 6.87 -4.42
N GLY A 308 -16.26 6.42 -4.75
CA GLY A 308 -16.97 6.81 -5.97
C GLY A 308 -16.38 6.26 -7.27
N TYR A 309 -15.57 5.20 -7.23
CA TYR A 309 -15.02 4.56 -8.43
C TYR A 309 -16.12 3.96 -9.31
N LEU A 310 -16.02 4.21 -10.61
CA LEU A 310 -16.80 3.58 -11.68
C LEU A 310 -15.86 2.97 -12.73
N GLY A 311 -16.35 1.97 -13.46
CA GLY A 311 -15.63 1.36 -14.57
C GLY A 311 -16.01 1.99 -15.91
N LEU A 312 -15.03 2.25 -16.76
CA LEU A 312 -15.21 2.67 -18.16
C LEU A 312 -14.56 1.64 -19.06
N MET A 313 -15.33 1.05 -19.96
CA MET A 313 -14.86 0.01 -20.89
C MET A 313 -14.93 0.56 -22.31
N GLU A 314 -13.80 0.93 -22.88
CA GLU A 314 -13.69 1.34 -24.28
C GLU A 314 -13.64 0.10 -25.18
N PHE A 315 -14.59 0.01 -26.11
CA PHE A 315 -14.63 -0.99 -27.17
C PHE A 315 -13.99 -0.39 -28.42
N ASP A 316 -12.80 -0.84 -28.80
CA ASP A 316 -12.19 -0.53 -30.11
C ASP A 316 -12.54 -1.65 -31.10
N LEU A 317 -13.59 -1.40 -31.90
CA LEU A 317 -14.08 -2.35 -32.90
C LEU A 317 -13.12 -2.50 -34.10
N THR A 318 -12.15 -1.61 -34.24
CA THR A 318 -11.13 -1.67 -35.31
C THR A 318 -9.86 -2.39 -34.90
N ALA A 319 -9.45 -2.30 -33.63
CA ALA A 319 -8.36 -3.11 -33.08
C ALA A 319 -8.82 -4.52 -32.71
N GLY A 320 -10.10 -4.70 -32.35
CA GLY A 320 -10.59 -5.93 -31.74
C GLY A 320 -10.14 -6.02 -30.28
N GLU A 321 -10.27 -4.91 -29.55
CA GLU A 321 -9.80 -4.77 -28.16
C GLU A 321 -10.89 -4.15 -27.29
N VAL A 322 -10.92 -4.55 -26.02
CA VAL A 322 -11.69 -3.86 -24.96
C VAL A 322 -10.71 -3.40 -23.90
N SER A 323 -10.53 -2.09 -23.80
CA SER A 323 -9.74 -1.43 -22.75
C SER A 323 -10.64 -1.06 -21.58
N VAL A 324 -10.10 -1.11 -20.36
CA VAL A 324 -10.81 -0.87 -19.10
C VAL A 324 -10.04 0.15 -18.28
N LEU A 325 -10.75 1.14 -17.75
CA LEU A 325 -10.24 2.15 -16.82
C LEU A 325 -11.22 2.29 -15.64
N THR A 326 -10.73 2.11 -14.42
CA THR A 326 -11.46 2.51 -13.21
C THR A 326 -11.05 3.91 -12.77
N GLY A 327 -12.02 4.81 -12.65
CA GLY A 327 -11.83 6.20 -12.21
C GLY A 327 -12.94 6.70 -11.30
N SER A 328 -12.66 7.75 -10.51
CA SER A 328 -13.63 8.37 -9.61
C SER A 328 -13.84 9.85 -9.94
N PRO A 329 -15.00 10.22 -10.51
CA PRO A 329 -15.38 11.63 -10.60
C PRO A 329 -15.71 12.23 -9.23
N TRP A 330 -15.96 11.40 -8.20
CA TRP A 330 -16.25 11.90 -6.85
C TRP A 330 -15.00 12.38 -6.12
N VAL A 331 -13.86 11.68 -6.26
CA VAL A 331 -12.55 12.15 -5.74
C VAL A 331 -12.22 13.52 -6.30
N VAL A 332 -12.38 13.70 -7.61
CA VAL A 332 -12.15 14.97 -8.32
C VAL A 332 -13.09 16.09 -7.84
N ALA A 333 -14.30 15.73 -7.39
CA ALA A 333 -15.30 16.66 -6.88
C ALA A 333 -15.20 16.94 -5.36
N LYS A 334 -14.32 16.27 -4.61
CA LYS A 334 -14.09 16.57 -3.19
C LYS A 334 -13.41 17.94 -3.03
N PRO A 335 -13.64 18.68 -1.93
CA PRO A 335 -12.85 19.87 -1.61
C PRO A 335 -11.37 19.52 -1.42
N GLN A 336 -10.46 20.34 -1.96
CA GLN A 336 -9.01 20.10 -1.91
C GLN A 336 -8.49 19.91 -0.48
N GLU A 337 -9.07 20.65 0.47
CA GLU A 337 -8.70 20.65 1.89
C GLU A 337 -9.07 19.37 2.66
N VAL A 338 -9.85 18.46 2.07
CA VAL A 338 -10.19 17.15 2.67
C VAL A 338 -9.65 15.96 1.88
N LEU A 339 -8.86 16.20 0.83
CA LEU A 339 -8.18 15.14 0.09
C LEU A 339 -7.04 14.52 0.91
N THR A 340 -6.87 13.21 0.78
CA THR A 340 -5.83 12.40 1.43
C THR A 340 -5.06 11.60 0.37
N PRO A 341 -3.87 11.05 0.67
CA PRO A 341 -3.14 10.18 -0.27
C PRO A 341 -3.91 8.94 -0.80
N TYR A 342 -5.05 8.60 -0.19
CA TYR A 342 -5.96 7.53 -0.62
C TYR A 342 -6.99 7.99 -1.68
N ASP A 343 -7.09 9.30 -1.93
CA ASP A 343 -7.98 9.93 -2.90
C ASP A 343 -7.35 9.95 -4.29
N GLN A 344 -7.33 8.78 -4.92
CA GLN A 344 -6.85 8.60 -6.29
C GLN A 344 -8.01 8.83 -7.28
N ALA A 345 -7.83 9.73 -8.24
CA ALA A 345 -8.84 9.96 -9.28
C ALA A 345 -8.95 8.78 -10.28
N ILE A 346 -7.88 7.97 -10.41
CA ILE A 346 -7.76 6.82 -11.31
C ILE A 346 -7.00 5.71 -10.58
N LEU A 347 -7.42 4.45 -10.78
CA LEU A 347 -6.73 3.27 -10.27
C LEU A 347 -5.94 2.59 -11.40
N GLU A 348 -4.60 2.56 -11.27
CA GLU A 348 -3.68 1.98 -12.27
C GLU A 348 -3.37 0.48 -12.05
N GLY A 349 -4.01 -0.16 -11.07
CA GLY A 349 -3.73 -1.56 -10.73
C GLY A 349 -4.11 -2.52 -11.86
N PRO A 350 -3.48 -3.71 -11.94
CA PRO A 350 -3.62 -4.62 -13.09
C PRO A 350 -5.03 -5.16 -13.30
N ASN A 351 -5.91 -5.06 -12.30
CA ASN A 351 -7.33 -5.44 -12.37
C ASN A 351 -8.28 -4.22 -12.47
N GLN A 352 -7.74 -3.01 -12.55
CA GLN A 352 -8.46 -1.73 -12.55
C GLN A 352 -8.17 -0.91 -13.82
N ALA A 353 -6.97 -1.04 -14.39
CA ALA A 353 -6.60 -0.53 -15.71
C ALA A 353 -5.98 -1.67 -16.53
N PHE A 354 -6.65 -2.10 -17.61
CA PHE A 354 -6.17 -3.21 -18.45
C PHE A 354 -6.78 -3.17 -19.86
N THR A 355 -6.34 -4.08 -20.74
CA THR A 355 -6.95 -4.32 -22.06
C THR A 355 -6.98 -5.81 -22.34
N PHE A 356 -8.00 -6.29 -23.05
CA PHE A 356 -8.10 -7.67 -23.51
C PHE A 356 -8.60 -7.74 -24.97
N GLU A 357 -8.13 -8.75 -25.70
CA GLU A 357 -8.51 -8.99 -27.10
C GLU A 357 -9.95 -9.52 -27.22
N MET A 358 -10.63 -9.10 -28.28
CA MET A 358 -11.99 -9.54 -28.64
C MET A 358 -12.21 -9.46 -30.16
N ASP A 359 -12.19 -10.63 -30.82
CA ASP A 359 -12.45 -10.75 -32.26
C ASP A 359 -13.95 -10.64 -32.59
N PHE A 360 -14.48 -9.41 -32.57
CA PHE A 360 -15.89 -9.14 -32.90
C PHE A 360 -16.24 -9.60 -34.32
N ALA A 361 -15.38 -9.31 -35.31
CA ALA A 361 -15.65 -9.57 -36.72
C ALA A 361 -15.53 -11.05 -37.10
N GLY A 362 -14.70 -11.83 -36.40
CA GLY A 362 -14.59 -13.28 -36.56
C GLY A 362 -15.65 -14.07 -35.78
N ARG A 363 -16.18 -13.51 -34.68
CA ARG A 363 -17.22 -14.15 -33.84
C ARG A 363 -18.65 -13.81 -34.26
N TYR A 364 -18.91 -12.62 -34.80
CA TYR A 364 -20.26 -12.15 -35.13
C TYR A 364 -20.37 -11.72 -36.60
N ASP A 365 -21.23 -12.42 -37.36
CA ASP A 365 -21.50 -12.11 -38.77
C ASP A 365 -22.14 -10.72 -38.91
N GLY A 366 -21.49 -9.81 -39.64
CA GLY A 366 -22.04 -8.49 -39.98
C GLY A 366 -21.47 -7.30 -39.21
N PHE A 367 -20.54 -7.53 -38.27
CA PHE A 367 -19.75 -6.44 -37.68
C PHE A 367 -18.93 -5.70 -38.75
N ASP A 368 -19.20 -4.40 -38.90
CA ASP A 368 -18.50 -3.47 -39.80
C ASP A 368 -18.23 -2.19 -39.01
N ALA A 369 -16.96 -1.88 -38.80
CA ALA A 369 -16.51 -0.78 -37.95
C ALA A 369 -16.19 0.47 -38.79
N GLY A 370 -16.29 1.65 -38.15
CA GLY A 370 -15.81 2.91 -38.72
C GLY A 370 -14.30 2.92 -39.00
N PRO A 371 -13.76 4.03 -39.56
CA PRO A 371 -12.33 4.18 -39.76
C PRO A 371 -11.56 4.18 -38.44
N ALA A 372 -10.38 3.55 -38.43
CA ALA A 372 -9.51 3.40 -37.27
C ALA A 372 -8.70 4.67 -36.92
N ASP A 373 -9.21 5.86 -37.22
CA ASP A 373 -8.53 7.15 -37.01
C ASP A 373 -9.05 7.96 -35.80
N GLN A 374 -9.92 7.34 -35.00
CA GLN A 374 -10.48 7.93 -33.79
C GLN A 374 -9.50 7.88 -32.61
N PRO A 375 -9.44 8.95 -31.77
CA PRO A 375 -8.67 8.93 -30.53
C PRO A 375 -9.30 7.98 -29.50
N SER A 376 -8.49 7.50 -28.54
CA SER A 376 -9.00 6.68 -27.42
C SER A 376 -9.95 7.47 -26.53
N LEU A 377 -11.06 6.84 -26.19
CA LEU A 377 -12.08 7.36 -25.27
C LEU A 377 -11.66 7.18 -23.80
N ILE A 378 -10.90 6.15 -23.46
CA ILE A 378 -10.28 5.99 -22.14
C ILE A 378 -9.21 7.05 -21.89
N GLN A 379 -8.42 7.44 -22.90
CA GLN A 379 -7.53 8.59 -22.74
C GLN A 379 -8.32 9.88 -22.56
N ALA A 380 -9.40 10.10 -23.32
CA ALA A 380 -10.27 11.26 -23.12
C ALA A 380 -10.91 11.26 -21.71
N ALA A 381 -11.38 10.12 -21.21
CA ALA A 381 -11.94 10.00 -19.87
C ALA A 381 -10.91 10.27 -18.77
N ARG A 382 -9.68 9.80 -18.95
CA ARG A 382 -8.52 10.12 -18.10
C ARG A 382 -8.23 11.62 -18.11
N ASP A 383 -8.22 12.25 -19.28
CA ASP A 383 -7.97 13.69 -19.42
C ASP A 383 -9.08 14.52 -18.75
N ILE A 384 -10.35 14.10 -18.87
CA ILE A 384 -11.50 14.73 -18.20
C ILE A 384 -11.43 14.58 -16.68
N LEU A 385 -11.13 13.38 -16.17
CA LEU A 385 -11.02 13.13 -14.73
C LEU A 385 -9.83 13.87 -14.10
N LEU A 386 -8.77 14.13 -14.85
CA LEU A 386 -7.58 14.83 -14.35
C LEU A 386 -7.59 16.35 -14.62
N ASP A 387 -8.58 16.89 -15.35
CA ASP A 387 -8.62 18.34 -15.65
C ASP A 387 -8.85 19.15 -14.36
N GLY A 388 -7.83 19.92 -13.98
CA GLY A 388 -7.83 20.72 -12.77
C GLY A 388 -7.70 19.94 -11.46
N PHE A 389 -7.49 18.62 -11.49
CA PHE A 389 -7.26 17.82 -10.28
C PHE A 389 -5.80 17.94 -9.81
N GLU A 390 -5.59 18.48 -8.61
CA GLU A 390 -4.30 18.46 -7.92
C GLU A 390 -4.30 17.33 -6.91
N ALA A 391 -3.66 16.20 -7.25
CA ALA A 391 -3.53 15.07 -6.33
C ALA A 391 -2.81 15.51 -5.04
N PRO A 392 -3.28 15.11 -3.85
CA PRO A 392 -2.64 15.45 -2.59
C PRO A 392 -1.24 14.83 -2.51
N ASP A 393 -0.28 15.58 -1.99
CA ASP A 393 1.08 15.09 -1.76
C ASP A 393 1.04 13.82 -0.91
N GLY A 394 1.67 12.75 -1.41
CA GLY A 394 1.82 11.51 -0.65
C GLY A 394 2.63 11.78 0.62
N VAL A 395 2.01 11.64 1.79
CA VAL A 395 2.73 11.66 3.06
C VAL A 395 3.51 10.36 3.19
N ALA A 396 4.70 10.33 2.58
CA ALA A 396 5.66 9.26 2.76
C ALA A 396 6.07 9.25 4.24
N LEU A 397 5.53 8.28 5.00
CA LEU A 397 5.90 8.10 6.39
C LEU A 397 7.40 7.82 6.47
N GLU A 398 8.09 8.58 7.32
CA GLU A 398 9.53 8.40 7.55
C GLU A 398 9.73 7.54 8.81
N GLN A 399 10.58 6.53 8.71
CA GLN A 399 10.90 5.67 9.85
C GLN A 399 11.55 6.50 10.98
N ALA A 400 11.35 6.08 12.23
CA ALA A 400 12.01 6.70 13.36
C ALA A 400 13.50 6.35 13.34
N GLY A 401 14.37 7.34 13.40
CA GLY A 401 15.82 7.11 13.39
C GLY A 401 16.40 6.75 14.77
N SER A 402 15.65 6.99 15.85
CA SER A 402 15.99 6.56 17.22
C SER A 402 14.76 6.54 18.14
N ARG A 403 14.95 6.03 19.36
CA ARG A 403 13.95 6.02 20.44
C ARG A 403 13.38 7.41 20.79
N ASP A 404 14.09 8.50 20.48
CA ASP A 404 13.63 9.87 20.72
C ASP A 404 12.93 10.54 19.51
N ASP A 405 12.84 9.87 18.36
CA ASP A 405 12.38 10.46 17.09
C ASP A 405 10.84 10.48 16.91
N PHE A 406 10.15 11.01 17.91
CA PHE A 406 8.72 11.27 17.89
C PHE A 406 8.45 12.74 18.19
N VAL A 407 7.29 13.25 17.76
CA VAL A 407 6.82 14.61 18.09
C VAL A 407 6.21 14.59 19.49
N PRO A 408 6.77 15.32 20.48
CA PRO A 408 6.12 15.50 21.78
C PRO A 408 4.93 16.44 21.63
N VAL A 409 3.80 16.08 22.22
CA VAL A 409 2.56 16.87 22.17
C VAL A 409 2.19 17.30 23.59
N GLU A 410 1.94 18.59 23.80
CA GLU A 410 1.38 19.09 25.07
C GLU A 410 0.06 18.36 25.38
N GLY A 411 -0.33 18.20 26.65
CA GLY A 411 -1.57 17.46 26.97
C GLY A 411 -1.51 15.93 26.73
N THR A 412 -0.34 15.36 26.39
CA THR A 412 -0.14 13.90 26.48
C THR A 412 -0.25 13.46 27.94
N VAL A 413 -1.26 12.64 28.27
CA VAL A 413 -1.54 12.16 29.63
C VAL A 413 -1.00 10.75 29.92
N ALA A 414 -0.69 9.98 28.87
CA ALA A 414 0.06 8.73 28.93
C ALA A 414 0.79 8.47 27.61
N HIS A 415 2.00 7.93 27.67
CA HIS A 415 2.77 7.44 26.52
C HIS A 415 3.55 6.19 26.94
N TRP A 416 2.95 5.02 26.69
CA TRP A 416 3.52 3.73 27.07
C TRP A 416 4.48 3.20 26.02
N ARG A 417 5.61 2.67 26.49
CA ARG A 417 6.70 2.14 25.68
C ARG A 417 7.26 0.85 26.28
N PHE A 418 7.70 -0.08 25.45
CA PHE A 418 8.03 -1.45 25.84
C PHE A 418 9.54 -1.69 25.88
N ASP A 419 10.19 -1.19 26.92
CA ASP A 419 11.61 -1.50 27.18
C ASP A 419 11.79 -2.94 27.70
N GLY A 420 12.79 -3.66 27.19
CA GLY A 420 13.15 -5.00 27.67
C GLY A 420 14.05 -5.80 26.73
N GLU A 421 14.21 -7.09 27.03
CA GLU A 421 14.84 -8.09 26.17
C GLU A 421 13.74 -9.04 25.66
N ASP A 422 13.88 -9.57 24.45
CA ASP A 422 12.90 -10.47 23.85
C ASP A 422 12.58 -11.68 24.74
N GLY A 423 11.28 -11.93 24.97
CA GLY A 423 10.82 -13.12 25.68
C GLY A 423 9.64 -12.91 26.64
N PRO A 424 9.31 -13.94 27.44
CA PRO A 424 8.10 -13.94 28.26
C PRO A 424 8.09 -12.88 29.38
N VAL A 425 6.99 -12.12 29.46
CA VAL A 425 6.80 -11.03 30.41
C VAL A 425 6.30 -11.58 31.76
N SER A 426 7.07 -11.39 32.84
CA SER A 426 6.65 -11.72 34.21
C SER A 426 5.92 -10.55 34.89
N GLU A 427 5.30 -10.80 36.05
CA GLU A 427 4.66 -9.77 36.88
C GLU A 427 5.62 -8.73 37.49
N ASP A 428 6.92 -9.03 37.49
CA ASP A 428 7.97 -8.12 37.95
C ASP A 428 8.38 -7.09 36.88
N VAL A 429 8.01 -7.33 35.60
CA VAL A 429 8.28 -6.40 34.50
C VAL A 429 7.32 -5.21 34.58
N VAL A 430 7.88 -4.02 34.39
CA VAL A 430 7.18 -2.74 34.37
C VAL A 430 7.49 -2.10 33.03
N PHE A 431 6.47 -1.62 32.33
CA PHE A 431 6.61 -0.83 31.10
C PHE A 431 6.25 0.62 31.41
N ASP A 432 7.20 1.51 31.22
CA ASP A 432 7.14 2.89 31.70
C ASP A 432 6.11 3.71 30.88
N ASP A 433 5.38 4.57 31.58
CA ASP A 433 4.66 5.69 30.98
C ASP A 433 5.59 6.91 30.95
N ILE A 434 6.14 7.26 29.78
CA ILE A 434 7.14 8.34 29.68
C ILE A 434 6.54 9.75 29.76
N ALA A 435 5.21 9.88 29.81
CA ALA A 435 4.51 11.16 29.93
C ALA A 435 3.93 11.41 31.34
N GLY A 436 3.63 10.34 32.09
CA GLY A 436 2.91 10.40 33.37
C GLY A 436 3.47 9.47 34.45
N ASP A 437 2.57 8.79 35.15
CA ASP A 437 2.85 7.83 36.24
C ASP A 437 2.07 6.50 36.01
N ALA A 438 1.60 6.23 34.79
CA ALA A 438 0.62 5.18 34.49
C ALA A 438 1.23 3.81 34.09
N ASP A 439 2.43 3.48 34.57
CA ASP A 439 3.22 2.29 34.20
C ASP A 439 2.40 0.99 34.09
N LEU A 440 2.54 0.29 32.97
CA LEU A 440 1.85 -0.99 32.76
C LEU A 440 2.60 -2.15 33.43
N ARG A 441 1.82 -3.10 33.98
CA ARG A 441 2.34 -4.36 34.51
C ARG A 441 1.44 -5.51 34.11
N ARG A 442 2.02 -6.69 33.94
CA ARG A 442 1.24 -7.91 33.71
C ARG A 442 0.50 -8.30 34.99
N VAL A 443 -0.79 -8.64 34.86
CA VAL A 443 -1.56 -9.21 35.98
C VAL A 443 -1.10 -10.66 36.25
N ALA A 444 -0.87 -10.98 37.52
CA ALA A 444 -0.49 -12.30 37.98
C ALA A 444 -1.48 -13.37 37.49
N ILE A 445 -0.96 -14.54 37.07
CA ILE A 445 -1.79 -15.58 36.43
C ILE A 445 -2.89 -16.06 37.38
N GLU A 446 -2.59 -16.23 38.68
CA GLU A 446 -3.57 -16.57 39.71
C GLU A 446 -4.68 -15.54 39.93
N ASP A 447 -4.41 -14.26 39.69
CA ASP A 447 -5.35 -13.15 39.93
C ASP A 447 -6.10 -12.74 38.64
N SER A 448 -5.60 -13.16 37.47
CA SER A 448 -6.14 -12.80 36.14
C SER A 448 -7.59 -13.25 35.89
N GLY A 449 -8.04 -14.33 36.53
CA GLY A 449 -9.31 -15.01 36.23
C GLY A 449 -9.28 -15.93 35.00
N ALA A 450 -8.18 -15.96 34.25
CA ALA A 450 -8.02 -16.78 33.06
C ALA A 450 -7.92 -18.28 33.36
N THR A 451 -8.46 -19.10 32.46
CA THR A 451 -8.33 -20.57 32.52
C THR A 451 -7.15 -21.03 31.68
N GLY A 452 -6.16 -21.63 32.33
CA GLY A 452 -5.01 -22.23 31.64
C GLY A 452 -4.03 -21.24 31.03
N ALA A 453 -4.02 -19.98 31.47
CA ALA A 453 -3.01 -19.00 31.08
C ALA A 453 -1.60 -19.38 31.58
N GLU A 454 -0.58 -19.07 30.79
CA GLU A 454 0.81 -19.47 31.01
C GLU A 454 1.78 -18.28 30.88
N LEU A 455 3.01 -18.42 31.39
CA LEU A 455 4.00 -17.33 31.37
C LEU A 455 4.29 -16.83 29.93
N GLY A 456 4.30 -17.73 28.95
CA GLY A 456 4.54 -17.40 27.53
C GLY A 456 3.35 -16.78 26.77
N ASP A 457 2.19 -16.58 27.40
CA ASP A 457 1.04 -15.93 26.74
C ASP A 457 1.25 -14.42 26.52
N VAL A 458 2.28 -13.83 27.15
CA VAL A 458 2.68 -12.43 26.96
C VAL A 458 4.18 -12.39 26.73
N VAL A 459 4.61 -11.84 25.59
CA VAL A 459 6.00 -11.83 25.13
C VAL A 459 6.38 -10.42 24.68
N LEU A 460 7.52 -9.90 25.14
CA LEU A 460 8.13 -8.71 24.54
C LEU A 460 8.91 -9.12 23.28
N THR A 461 8.84 -8.28 22.25
CA THR A 461 9.52 -8.46 20.97
C THR A 461 10.04 -7.13 20.43
N HIS A 462 11.15 -7.16 19.69
CA HIS A 462 11.62 -6.05 18.84
C HIS A 462 11.11 -6.13 17.39
N ASP A 463 10.29 -7.13 17.04
CA ASP A 463 9.40 -7.04 15.89
C ASP A 463 8.27 -6.06 16.20
N ALA A 464 8.41 -4.83 15.70
CA ALA A 464 7.49 -3.73 15.90
C ALA A 464 7.21 -2.99 14.59
N ASN A 465 6.15 -2.18 14.56
CA ASN A 465 5.86 -1.34 13.40
C ASN A 465 7.08 -0.41 13.11
N PRO A 466 7.60 -0.35 11.87
CA PRO A 466 8.81 0.43 11.54
C PRO A 466 8.63 1.95 11.65
N PHE A 467 7.40 2.43 11.85
CA PHE A 467 7.09 3.83 12.14
C PHE A 467 6.87 4.12 13.63
N SER A 468 6.97 3.12 14.50
CA SER A 468 7.10 3.28 15.95
C SER A 468 8.48 3.81 16.29
N ALA A 469 8.57 4.79 17.20
CA ALA A 469 9.85 5.22 17.75
C ALA A 469 10.33 4.25 18.84
N ASP A 470 9.42 3.50 19.48
CA ASP A 470 9.75 2.52 20.52
C ASP A 470 10.63 1.38 19.98
N GLY A 471 10.41 0.92 18.74
CA GLY A 471 11.15 -0.21 18.17
C GLY A 471 10.90 -1.55 18.87
N ALA A 472 9.87 -1.61 19.73
CA ALA A 472 9.47 -2.77 20.51
C ALA A 472 7.95 -2.85 20.65
N ALA A 473 7.45 -4.02 21.03
CA ALA A 473 6.05 -4.31 21.25
C ALA A 473 5.84 -5.45 22.27
N VAL A 474 4.61 -5.57 22.76
CA VAL A 474 4.16 -6.71 23.57
C VAL A 474 3.11 -7.53 22.81
N CYS A 475 3.39 -8.82 22.64
CA CYS A 475 2.54 -9.79 21.95
C CYS A 475 1.76 -10.66 22.94
N PHE A 476 0.50 -10.89 22.62
CA PHE A 476 -0.44 -11.74 23.35
C PHE A 476 -0.75 -12.96 22.47
N THR A 477 -0.59 -14.16 23.03
CA THR A 477 -0.77 -15.42 22.29
C THR A 477 -1.68 -16.40 23.05
N ASN A 478 -2.18 -17.40 22.33
CA ASN A 478 -3.05 -18.48 22.85
C ASN A 478 -4.38 -17.99 23.46
N ALA A 479 -4.84 -16.79 23.13
CA ALA A 479 -6.13 -16.31 23.61
C ALA A 479 -7.28 -17.11 22.96
N ASP A 480 -8.22 -17.56 23.78
CA ASP A 480 -9.39 -18.31 23.32
C ASP A 480 -10.58 -18.09 24.25
N LYS A 481 -11.64 -17.46 23.74
CA LYS A 481 -12.88 -17.20 24.47
C LYS A 481 -13.72 -18.45 24.75
N GLN A 482 -13.51 -19.56 24.02
CA GLN A 482 -14.23 -20.81 24.27
C GLN A 482 -13.71 -21.53 25.52
N THR A 483 -12.40 -21.44 25.78
CA THR A 483 -11.77 -21.95 27.01
C THR A 483 -11.61 -20.89 28.10
N ASN A 484 -11.84 -19.61 27.80
CA ASN A 484 -11.60 -18.46 28.68
C ASN A 484 -10.10 -18.32 29.05
N ARG A 485 -9.21 -18.53 28.06
CA ARG A 485 -7.77 -18.26 28.17
C ARG A 485 -7.45 -16.87 27.65
N TYR A 486 -6.71 -16.10 28.45
CA TYR A 486 -6.22 -14.76 28.12
C TYR A 486 -5.08 -14.38 29.09
N SER A 487 -4.29 -13.37 28.75
CA SER A 487 -3.40 -12.64 29.66
C SER A 487 -3.45 -11.16 29.29
N TYR A 488 -3.15 -10.27 30.24
CA TYR A 488 -3.29 -8.84 30.02
C TYR A 488 -2.35 -8.01 30.89
N LEU A 489 -2.10 -6.77 30.45
CA LEU A 489 -1.44 -5.74 31.25
C LEU A 489 -2.49 -4.79 31.84
N THR A 490 -2.17 -4.17 32.98
CA THR A 490 -2.99 -3.15 33.64
C THR A 490 -2.14 -1.95 34.05
N SER A 491 -2.71 -0.74 33.96
CA SER A 491 -2.18 0.46 34.61
C SER A 491 -2.58 0.49 36.11
N PRO A 492 -2.04 1.42 36.91
CA PRO A 492 -2.66 1.86 38.16
C PRO A 492 -4.05 2.49 37.92
N SER A 493 -4.86 2.61 38.97
CA SER A 493 -6.22 3.20 38.90
C SER A 493 -6.29 4.69 39.25
N ASP A 494 -5.30 5.22 39.98
CA ASP A 494 -5.36 6.51 40.70
C ASP A 494 -4.27 7.48 40.18
N VAL A 495 -4.12 7.61 38.86
CA VAL A 495 -3.08 8.41 38.16
C VAL A 495 -3.70 9.33 37.10
N ALA A 496 -2.95 10.31 36.57
CA ALA A 496 -3.50 11.31 35.64
C ALA A 496 -4.14 10.69 34.39
N ALA A 497 -3.55 9.64 33.82
CA ALA A 497 -4.10 8.88 32.69
C ALA A 497 -5.43 8.15 32.99
N THR A 498 -5.79 8.00 34.26
CA THR A 498 -7.00 7.29 34.71
C THR A 498 -8.00 8.18 35.45
N GLU A 499 -7.66 9.43 35.75
CA GLU A 499 -8.56 10.46 36.26
C GLU A 499 -9.17 11.27 35.10
N ASP A 500 -10.44 11.70 35.22
CA ASP A 500 -11.23 12.25 34.10
C ASP A 500 -10.71 13.60 33.56
N HIS A 501 -10.08 13.58 32.39
CA HIS A 501 -9.66 14.79 31.65
C HIS A 501 -10.03 14.81 30.16
N LEU A 502 -10.60 13.73 29.61
CA LEU A 502 -10.92 13.60 28.17
C LEU A 502 -12.36 14.07 27.82
N GLU A 503 -12.87 15.07 28.55
CA GLU A 503 -14.20 15.68 28.30
C GLU A 503 -14.18 16.71 27.15
N GLU A 504 -13.03 17.38 26.92
CA GLU A 504 -12.88 18.45 25.92
C GLU A 504 -12.48 17.93 24.52
N GLY A 505 -12.31 16.62 24.39
CA GLY A 505 -11.81 15.91 23.22
C GLY A 505 -10.71 14.93 23.62
N TYR A 506 -10.16 14.18 22.67
CA TYR A 506 -8.98 13.35 22.90
C TYR A 506 -8.37 12.85 21.59
N THR A 507 -7.11 12.41 21.65
CA THR A 507 -6.52 11.48 20.69
C THR A 507 -5.96 10.27 21.41
N ILE A 508 -6.33 9.08 20.96
CA ILE A 508 -5.78 7.81 21.45
C ILE A 508 -5.20 7.09 20.25
N GLU A 509 -3.91 6.77 20.29
CA GLU A 509 -3.22 6.11 19.19
C GLU A 509 -2.32 4.97 19.64
N THR A 510 -2.17 3.97 18.78
CA THR A 510 -1.45 2.73 19.08
C THR A 510 -0.95 2.08 17.79
N PHE A 511 0.18 1.37 17.87
CA PHE A 511 0.55 0.40 16.84
C PHE A 511 0.02 -0.98 17.22
N VAL A 512 -0.58 -1.68 16.25
CA VAL A 512 -1.17 -3.01 16.47
C VAL A 512 -0.86 -3.95 15.33
N LEU A 513 -0.65 -5.22 15.68
CA LEU A 513 -0.60 -6.35 14.75
C LEU A 513 -1.62 -7.38 15.21
N ILE A 514 -2.41 -7.92 14.27
CA ILE A 514 -3.31 -9.03 14.54
C ILE A 514 -2.62 -10.31 14.04
N ASP A 515 -2.55 -11.31 14.90
CA ASP A 515 -1.88 -12.58 14.61
C ASP A 515 -2.56 -13.32 13.44
N GLU A 516 -1.78 -14.05 12.62
CA GLU A 516 -2.29 -14.80 11.47
C GLU A 516 -3.16 -16.01 11.86
N ASP A 517 -2.94 -16.60 13.04
CA ASP A 517 -3.76 -17.68 13.61
C ASP A 517 -5.10 -17.16 14.20
N TRP A 518 -5.40 -15.86 14.10
CA TRP A 518 -6.67 -15.30 14.57
C TRP A 518 -7.86 -15.97 13.87
N THR A 519 -8.86 -16.39 14.66
CA THR A 519 -10.12 -16.89 14.14
C THR A 519 -11.33 -16.24 14.80
N ALA A 520 -12.43 -16.10 14.06
CA ALA A 520 -13.66 -15.54 14.61
C ALA A 520 -14.22 -16.39 15.78
N ASP A 521 -14.00 -17.71 15.74
CA ASP A 521 -14.45 -18.67 16.75
C ASP A 521 -13.67 -18.60 18.06
N ALA A 522 -12.36 -18.31 18.04
CA ALA A 522 -11.54 -18.19 19.25
C ALA A 522 -11.40 -16.72 19.73
N ASN A 523 -11.33 -15.75 18.82
CA ASN A 523 -10.80 -14.41 19.10
C ASN A 523 -11.74 -13.24 18.81
N ALA A 524 -12.84 -13.42 18.05
CA ALA A 524 -13.71 -12.28 17.73
C ALA A 524 -14.33 -11.63 18.97
N TRP A 525 -14.41 -10.30 18.92
CA TRP A 525 -14.78 -9.36 19.98
C TRP A 525 -13.71 -9.09 21.05
N SER A 526 -12.51 -9.65 20.89
CA SER A 526 -11.34 -9.27 21.69
C SER A 526 -10.99 -7.79 21.59
N LYS A 527 -10.33 -7.26 22.62
CA LYS A 527 -9.92 -5.86 22.72
C LYS A 527 -8.41 -5.70 22.82
N VAL A 528 -7.90 -4.71 22.07
CA VAL A 528 -6.52 -4.21 22.13
C VAL A 528 -6.36 -3.42 23.42
N LEU A 529 -7.18 -2.38 23.57
CA LEU A 529 -7.09 -1.37 24.61
C LEU A 529 -8.47 -1.14 25.21
N VAL A 530 -8.58 -1.16 26.53
CA VAL A 530 -9.84 -0.98 27.27
C VAL A 530 -9.66 -0.02 28.42
N ARG A 531 -10.55 0.96 28.52
CA ARG A 531 -10.77 1.67 29.78
C ARG A 531 -11.73 0.83 30.61
N ALA A 532 -11.22 0.16 31.65
CA ALA A 532 -12.06 -0.73 32.46
C ALA A 532 -13.17 0.05 33.17
N GLY A 533 -14.25 -0.63 33.50
CA GLY A 533 -15.47 0.00 33.99
C GLY A 533 -16.70 -0.67 33.40
N ASN A 534 -17.87 -0.20 33.79
CA ASN A 534 -19.12 -0.83 33.43
C ASN A 534 -20.15 0.26 33.11
N ARG A 535 -20.54 0.34 31.82
CA ARG A 535 -21.54 1.31 31.28
C ARG A 535 -22.78 1.42 32.16
N SER A 536 -23.20 0.33 32.80
CA SER A 536 -24.38 0.27 33.66
C SER A 536 -24.36 1.19 34.88
N THR A 537 -23.17 1.63 35.29
CA THR A 537 -22.93 2.43 36.49
C THR A 537 -22.74 3.92 36.17
N ILE A 538 -22.61 4.28 34.89
CA ILE A 538 -22.45 5.67 34.44
C ILE A 538 -23.79 6.41 34.53
N PRO A 539 -23.86 7.57 35.21
CA PRO A 539 -25.10 8.33 35.35
C PRO A 539 -25.69 8.77 34.00
N GLY A 540 -26.95 8.43 33.75
CA GLY A 540 -27.71 8.88 32.57
C GLY A 540 -27.72 7.90 31.39
N MET A 541 -26.90 6.84 31.42
CA MET A 541 -26.83 5.83 30.36
C MET A 541 -28.22 5.17 30.12
N PRO A 542 -28.75 5.15 28.88
CA PRO A 542 -30.06 4.60 28.59
C PRO A 542 -30.09 3.06 28.61
N TRP A 543 -30.99 2.48 29.40
CA TRP A 543 -31.31 1.06 29.38
C TRP A 543 -32.05 0.67 28.09
N SER A 544 -31.38 0.04 27.11
CA SER A 544 -31.97 -0.89 26.11
C SER A 544 -31.09 -1.21 24.89
N ARG A 545 -29.84 -0.71 24.79
CA ARG A 545 -28.91 -1.06 23.70
C ARG A 545 -27.76 -1.94 24.21
N TRP A 546 -27.03 -2.52 23.25
CA TRP A 546 -26.23 -3.73 23.41
C TRP A 546 -25.15 -3.63 24.49
N ASP A 547 -24.82 -4.79 25.06
CA ASP A 547 -23.91 -5.00 26.19
C ASP A 547 -23.87 -3.86 27.24
N TYR A 548 -24.91 -3.85 28.09
CA TYR A 548 -25.06 -2.88 29.17
C TYR A 548 -23.97 -3.00 30.25
N THR A 549 -23.18 -4.09 30.27
CA THR A 549 -22.13 -4.35 31.26
C THR A 549 -20.70 -4.30 30.73
N ALA A 550 -20.53 -4.03 29.43
CA ALA A 550 -19.23 -3.78 28.81
C ALA A 550 -18.54 -2.50 29.33
N SER A 551 -17.24 -2.43 29.02
CA SER A 551 -16.38 -1.25 29.20
C SER A 551 -16.92 0.01 28.52
N PRO A 552 -16.81 1.19 29.15
CA PRO A 552 -17.27 2.45 28.56
C PRO A 552 -16.49 2.86 27.32
N VAL A 553 -15.19 2.51 27.24
CA VAL A 553 -14.31 2.87 26.12
C VAL A 553 -13.41 1.68 25.78
N ALA A 554 -13.36 1.29 24.50
CA ALA A 554 -12.48 0.21 24.03
C ALA A 554 -12.17 0.28 22.53
N LEU A 555 -10.95 -0.14 22.16
CA LEU A 555 -10.57 -0.55 20.81
C LEU A 555 -10.65 -2.08 20.71
N GLY A 556 -11.54 -2.59 19.87
CA GLY A 556 -11.78 -4.02 19.66
C GLY A 556 -11.67 -4.48 18.23
N PHE A 557 -11.81 -5.79 18.03
CA PHE A 557 -11.75 -6.42 16.71
C PHE A 557 -12.92 -7.38 16.51
N SER A 558 -13.69 -7.19 15.43
CA SER A 558 -14.98 -7.82 15.19
C SER A 558 -14.86 -9.25 14.63
N ASN A 559 -15.99 -9.97 14.53
CA ASN A 559 -16.02 -11.26 13.85
C ASN A 559 -15.87 -11.17 12.32
N LEU A 560 -15.83 -9.95 11.76
CA LEU A 560 -15.59 -9.66 10.35
C LEU A 560 -14.21 -9.02 10.15
N ARG A 561 -13.29 -9.17 11.13
CA ARG A 561 -11.95 -8.56 11.14
C ARG A 561 -11.96 -7.03 10.99
N GLU A 562 -13.00 -6.37 11.49
CA GLU A 562 -13.04 -4.90 11.54
C GLU A 562 -12.52 -4.42 12.90
N PHE A 563 -11.70 -3.38 12.94
CA PHE A 563 -11.55 -2.60 14.17
C PHE A 563 -12.89 -1.96 14.55
N GLN A 564 -13.17 -1.95 15.85
CA GLN A 564 -14.29 -1.27 16.48
C GLN A 564 -13.75 -0.36 17.58
N TRP A 565 -13.82 0.95 17.38
CA TRP A 565 -13.80 1.86 18.53
C TRP A 565 -15.20 1.91 19.14
N THR A 566 -15.31 1.89 20.46
CA THR A 566 -16.56 2.18 21.17
C THR A 566 -16.31 3.12 22.33
N GLU A 567 -17.22 4.06 22.54
CA GLU A 567 -17.16 5.07 23.60
C GLU A 567 -18.57 5.36 24.16
N VAL A 568 -18.63 5.87 25.39
CA VAL A 568 -19.81 6.57 25.93
C VAL A 568 -19.48 8.06 25.96
N PRO A 569 -20.17 8.94 25.22
CA PRO A 569 -19.88 10.38 25.22
C PRO A 569 -20.25 11.05 26.56
N VAL A 570 -19.74 12.26 26.80
CA VAL A 570 -20.09 13.09 27.97
C VAL A 570 -21.60 13.30 28.12
N GLU A 571 -22.32 13.43 27.00
CA GLU A 571 -23.78 13.42 26.99
C GLU A 571 -24.34 11.98 26.98
N THR A 572 -24.16 11.28 28.11
CA THR A 572 -24.46 9.85 28.31
C THR A 572 -25.87 9.40 27.90
N ALA A 573 -26.84 10.32 27.89
CA ALA A 573 -28.21 10.08 27.44
C ALA A 573 -28.31 9.68 25.95
N LYS A 574 -27.28 9.95 25.14
CA LYS A 574 -27.16 9.51 23.74
C LYS A 574 -26.94 8.01 23.59
N GLY A 575 -26.49 7.34 24.65
CA GLY A 575 -25.99 5.96 24.58
C GLY A 575 -24.58 5.89 24.01
N ASP A 576 -24.10 4.67 23.78
CA ASP A 576 -22.78 4.42 23.24
C ASP A 576 -22.68 4.79 21.76
N ARG A 577 -21.46 5.13 21.36
CA ARG A 577 -21.06 5.46 20.00
C ARG A 577 -19.97 4.50 19.56
N THR A 578 -19.87 4.28 18.25
CA THR A 578 -18.89 3.35 17.68
C THR A 578 -18.36 3.85 16.35
N ALA A 579 -17.04 3.73 16.14
CA ALA A 579 -16.42 3.81 14.83
C ALA A 579 -15.96 2.42 14.37
N TRP A 580 -15.93 2.16 13.07
CA TRP A 580 -15.59 0.85 12.50
C TRP A 580 -14.73 0.97 11.24
N SER A 581 -13.71 0.11 11.10
CA SER A 581 -12.97 -0.03 9.84
C SER A 581 -13.74 -0.89 8.82
N GLY A 582 -13.17 -1.04 7.62
CA GLY A 582 -13.43 -2.21 6.77
C GLY A 582 -12.71 -3.46 7.31
N GLU A 583 -12.66 -4.53 6.51
CA GLU A 583 -11.86 -5.72 6.85
C GLU A 583 -10.37 -5.37 6.94
N ILE A 584 -9.71 -5.93 7.96
CA ILE A 584 -8.28 -5.80 8.20
C ILE A 584 -7.59 -7.12 7.85
N ILE A 585 -6.57 -7.03 6.99
CA ILE A 585 -5.67 -8.13 6.67
C ILE A 585 -4.82 -8.47 7.91
N LEU A 586 -4.72 -9.75 8.25
CA LEU A 586 -3.94 -10.25 9.40
C LEU A 586 -2.43 -10.24 9.10
N GLY A 587 -1.59 -10.42 10.12
CA GLY A 587 -0.14 -10.59 9.95
C GLY A 587 0.63 -9.32 9.57
N ARG A 588 -0.02 -8.13 9.55
CA ARG A 588 0.62 -6.84 9.31
C ARG A 588 0.54 -5.91 10.52
N TRP A 589 1.57 -5.11 10.70
CA TRP A 589 1.57 -3.96 11.58
C TRP A 589 0.71 -2.82 11.01
N LEU A 590 -0.02 -2.14 11.89
CA LEU A 590 -0.94 -1.04 11.59
C LEU A 590 -0.74 0.08 12.61
N HIS A 591 -0.88 1.34 12.20
CA HIS A 591 -1.12 2.46 13.11
C HIS A 591 -2.62 2.70 13.21
N VAL A 592 -3.15 2.84 14.42
CA VAL A 592 -4.55 3.21 14.65
C VAL A 592 -4.59 4.46 15.50
N ALA A 593 -5.23 5.52 15.01
CA ALA A 593 -5.47 6.76 15.76
C ALA A 593 -6.98 7.03 15.86
N ILE A 594 -7.47 7.28 17.06
CA ILE A 594 -8.86 7.67 17.33
C ILE A 594 -8.87 9.11 17.82
N VAL A 595 -9.47 10.00 17.02
CA VAL A 595 -9.55 11.45 17.27
C VAL A 595 -11.00 11.82 17.59
N ASN A 596 -11.26 12.25 18.82
CA ASN A 596 -12.55 12.80 19.26
C ASN A 596 -12.47 14.33 19.26
N ASP A 597 -13.19 14.94 18.31
CA ASP A 597 -13.32 16.37 18.13
C ASP A 597 -14.71 16.83 18.61
N VAL A 598 -14.73 17.60 19.69
CA VAL A 598 -15.94 18.14 20.33
C VAL A 598 -16.53 19.33 19.56
N GLU A 599 -15.75 20.06 18.77
CA GLU A 599 -16.26 21.14 17.90
C GLU A 599 -16.97 20.57 16.67
N ALA A 600 -16.39 19.54 16.04
CA ALA A 600 -17.04 18.78 14.96
C ALA A 600 -18.16 17.85 15.46
N ALA A 601 -18.17 17.51 16.76
CA ALA A 601 -19.01 16.51 17.40
C ALA A 601 -18.87 15.09 16.80
N THR A 602 -17.62 14.70 16.52
CA THR A 602 -17.24 13.44 15.84
C THR A 602 -16.12 12.70 16.55
N THR A 603 -16.16 11.37 16.51
CA THR A 603 -15.01 10.51 16.79
C THR A 603 -14.63 9.77 15.51
N THR A 604 -13.48 10.14 14.97
CA THR A 604 -12.93 9.62 13.72
C THR A 604 -11.82 8.63 14.03
N MET A 605 -11.94 7.41 13.49
CA MET A 605 -10.87 6.42 13.56
C MET A 605 -10.08 6.45 12.25
N TYR A 606 -8.76 6.45 12.37
CA TYR A 606 -7.80 6.37 11.28
C TYR A 606 -7.04 5.05 11.38
N VAL A 607 -6.82 4.38 10.25
CA VAL A 607 -6.00 3.17 10.14
C VAL A 607 -4.91 3.44 9.10
N ASP A 608 -3.64 3.36 9.49
CA ASP A 608 -2.46 3.81 8.75
C ASP A 608 -2.57 5.28 8.27
N GLY A 609 -3.35 6.10 8.98
CA GLY A 609 -3.68 7.47 8.61
C GLY A 609 -4.85 7.64 7.63
N ALA A 610 -5.45 6.55 7.13
CA ALA A 610 -6.69 6.58 6.38
C ALA A 610 -7.90 6.70 7.32
N PRO A 611 -8.70 7.78 7.29
CA PRO A 611 -9.95 7.85 8.06
C PRO A 611 -10.96 6.80 7.55
N VAL A 612 -11.46 5.95 8.44
CA VAL A 612 -12.41 4.89 8.08
C VAL A 612 -13.77 5.49 7.70
N LEU A 613 -14.58 4.79 6.90
CA LEU A 613 -15.90 5.32 6.48
C LEU A 613 -16.89 5.45 7.64
N ARG A 614 -16.90 4.51 8.58
CA ARG A 614 -17.96 4.37 9.60
C ARG A 614 -17.56 5.06 10.90
N ASN A 615 -17.54 6.40 10.91
CA ASN A 615 -17.20 7.17 12.10
C ASN A 615 -18.42 7.50 12.97
N ALA A 616 -18.16 7.82 14.24
CA ALA A 616 -19.19 8.25 15.16
C ALA A 616 -19.47 9.75 14.99
N THR A 617 -20.74 10.11 14.83
CA THR A 617 -21.23 11.49 14.77
C THR A 617 -22.19 11.77 15.93
N ASP A 618 -22.41 13.05 16.26
CA ASP A 618 -23.20 13.47 17.43
C ASP A 618 -22.61 12.88 18.74
N THR A 619 -21.29 12.97 18.88
CA THR A 619 -20.49 12.50 20.02
C THR A 619 -19.54 13.61 20.50
N GLY A 620 -18.84 13.40 21.61
CA GLY A 620 -17.92 14.41 22.16
C GLY A 620 -17.46 14.08 23.58
N GLY A 621 -16.14 14.08 23.76
CA GLY A 621 -15.43 13.52 24.92
C GLY A 621 -15.84 12.08 25.21
N HIS A 622 -15.46 11.57 26.38
CA HIS A 622 -16.06 10.34 26.92
C HIS A 622 -16.36 10.41 28.42
N SER A 623 -17.29 9.57 28.87
CA SER A 623 -17.67 9.36 30.28
C SER A 623 -17.10 8.05 30.79
N LEU A 624 -16.38 8.10 31.91
CA LEU A 624 -15.69 6.93 32.46
C LEU A 624 -16.22 6.51 33.84
N ASN A 625 -15.61 5.44 34.35
CA ASN A 625 -15.70 5.06 35.73
C ASN A 625 -14.42 5.49 36.47
N ALA A 626 -14.57 6.46 37.38
CA ALA A 626 -13.48 6.94 38.22
C ALA A 626 -12.80 5.79 39.00
N GLY A 627 -11.46 5.81 39.07
CA GLY A 627 -10.67 4.80 39.77
C GLY A 627 -10.64 3.41 39.12
N MET A 628 -10.84 3.33 37.80
CA MET A 628 -10.58 2.10 37.03
C MET A 628 -9.23 2.20 36.28
N PRO A 629 -8.58 1.07 35.90
CA PRO A 629 -7.33 1.08 35.11
C PRO A 629 -7.54 1.04 33.59
N TRP A 630 -6.50 1.35 32.82
CA TRP A 630 -6.37 0.91 31.42
C TRP A 630 -5.92 -0.54 31.38
N LEU A 631 -6.48 -1.32 30.46
CA LEU A 631 -6.12 -2.72 30.21
C LEU A 631 -5.64 -2.90 28.77
N PHE A 632 -4.59 -3.69 28.59
CA PHE A 632 -4.04 -4.07 27.28
C PHE A 632 -4.17 -5.57 27.09
N GLY A 633 -4.75 -5.99 25.97
CA GLY A 633 -4.85 -7.39 25.55
C GLY A 633 -6.08 -8.15 26.04
N VAL A 634 -7.12 -7.50 26.58
CA VAL A 634 -8.33 -8.16 27.10
C VAL A 634 -9.56 -7.24 27.06
N ASP A 635 -10.75 -7.82 26.89
CA ASP A 635 -12.04 -7.15 27.03
C ASP A 635 -12.47 -7.05 28.50
N TRP A 636 -13.47 -6.21 28.80
CA TRP A 636 -14.07 -6.10 30.14
C TRP A 636 -15.59 -6.05 30.05
N VAL A 637 -16.25 -7.06 30.65
CA VAL A 637 -17.71 -7.25 30.66
C VAL A 637 -18.11 -7.87 32.00
N ASP A 638 -19.31 -7.57 32.50
CA ASP A 638 -19.87 -8.15 33.76
C ASP A 638 -18.93 -8.00 34.99
N ASP A 639 -18.25 -6.85 35.08
CA ASP A 639 -17.28 -6.49 36.13
C ASP A 639 -16.00 -7.38 36.16
N GLY A 640 -15.59 -7.95 35.03
CA GLY A 640 -14.31 -8.66 34.93
C GLY A 640 -13.74 -8.83 33.51
N PRO A 641 -12.49 -9.33 33.40
CA PRO A 641 -11.80 -9.54 32.13
C PRO A 641 -12.36 -10.76 31.35
N THR A 642 -12.43 -10.64 30.03
CA THR A 642 -12.84 -11.71 29.10
C THR A 642 -12.28 -11.48 27.68
N ASN A 643 -12.52 -12.38 26.71
CA ASN A 643 -12.16 -12.24 25.29
C ASN A 643 -10.73 -11.67 25.05
N GLY A 644 -9.69 -12.47 25.35
CA GLY A 644 -8.29 -12.03 25.18
C GLY A 644 -7.91 -11.70 23.73
N TRP A 645 -6.94 -10.79 23.59
CA TRP A 645 -6.29 -10.42 22.34
C TRP A 645 -5.34 -11.52 21.85
N ASN A 646 -5.22 -11.67 20.53
CA ASN A 646 -4.23 -12.53 19.88
C ASN A 646 -3.52 -11.71 18.79
N GLY A 647 -2.27 -11.34 19.04
CA GLY A 647 -1.54 -10.32 18.28
C GLY A 647 -0.72 -9.40 19.19
N CYS A 648 -0.11 -8.37 18.62
CA CYS A 648 0.84 -7.49 19.31
C CYS A 648 0.34 -6.05 19.42
N ILE A 649 0.81 -5.36 20.46
CA ILE A 649 0.54 -3.95 20.74
C ILE A 649 1.88 -3.26 20.96
N GLY A 650 2.18 -2.25 20.14
CA GLY A 650 3.37 -1.41 20.24
C GLY A 650 3.07 -0.06 20.88
N GLU A 651 4.00 0.88 20.74
CA GLU A 651 3.93 2.25 21.26
C GLU A 651 2.51 2.84 21.24
N THR A 652 2.03 3.30 22.39
CA THR A 652 0.63 3.70 22.59
C THR A 652 0.56 4.99 23.39
N ARG A 653 -0.24 5.95 22.93
CA ARG A 653 -0.30 7.31 23.48
C ARG A 653 -1.74 7.82 23.63
N VAL A 654 -1.96 8.60 24.68
CA VAL A 654 -3.25 9.24 25.02
C VAL A 654 -3.02 10.74 25.22
N ILE A 655 -3.78 11.56 24.50
CA ILE A 655 -3.67 13.02 24.45
C ILE A 655 -5.05 13.63 24.79
N ASP A 656 -5.08 14.70 25.57
CA ASP A 656 -6.30 15.34 26.11
C ASP A 656 -7.11 16.21 25.13
N HIS A 657 -6.74 16.20 23.85
CA HIS A 657 -7.42 16.94 22.79
C HIS A 657 -7.26 16.25 21.40
N PRO A 658 -8.09 16.60 20.40
CA PRO A 658 -7.91 16.11 19.03
C PRO A 658 -6.62 16.63 18.40
N THR A 659 -5.83 15.75 17.77
CA THR A 659 -4.57 16.05 17.09
C THR A 659 -4.56 15.55 15.65
N GLY A 660 -3.69 16.13 14.81
CA GLY A 660 -3.59 15.78 13.39
C GLY A 660 -2.42 14.86 13.03
N PRO A 661 -2.34 14.40 11.77
CA PRO A 661 -1.24 13.54 11.27
C PRO A 661 0.18 14.09 11.46
N THR A 662 0.34 15.40 11.65
CA THR A 662 1.63 16.05 11.94
C THR A 662 2.09 15.92 13.40
N GLU A 663 1.22 15.39 14.28
CA GLU A 663 1.44 15.31 15.73
C GLU A 663 1.45 13.86 16.23
N TRP A 664 0.89 12.91 15.47
CA TRP A 664 0.81 11.47 15.77
C TRP A 664 2.19 10.79 15.91
N LEU A 665 2.24 9.56 16.43
CA LEU A 665 3.47 8.77 16.64
C LEU A 665 4.22 8.45 15.32
N THR A 666 3.50 8.47 14.19
CA THR A 666 4.08 8.34 12.84
C THR A 666 4.72 9.64 12.33
N ALA A 667 4.47 10.78 12.97
CA ALA A 667 5.08 12.07 12.66
C ALA A 667 6.49 12.20 13.25
N ARG A 668 7.30 13.06 12.63
CA ARG A 668 8.70 13.25 12.98
C ARG A 668 9.05 14.72 13.24
N PRO A 669 9.88 15.03 14.25
CA PRO A 669 10.46 16.36 14.40
C PRO A 669 11.20 16.80 13.14
N SER A 670 11.04 18.08 12.75
CA SER A 670 11.83 18.65 11.68
C SER A 670 13.30 18.79 12.12
N LEU A 671 14.22 18.31 11.29
CA LEU A 671 15.67 18.50 11.47
C LEU A 671 16.21 19.77 10.80
N ALA A 672 15.34 20.60 10.21
CA ALA A 672 15.71 21.92 9.71
C ALA A 672 15.94 22.92 10.85
N GLY A 673 16.72 23.98 10.59
CA GLY A 673 16.89 25.09 11.54
C GLY A 673 18.07 24.98 12.50
N LEU A 674 18.95 23.99 12.35
CA LEU A 674 20.26 23.95 13.00
C LEU A 674 21.05 25.25 12.73
N THR A 675 21.70 25.79 13.75
CA THR A 675 22.63 26.94 13.65
C THR A 675 23.93 26.69 14.41
N VAL A 676 24.98 27.43 14.06
CA VAL A 676 26.22 27.54 14.87
C VAL A 676 26.47 29.02 15.15
N ASP A 677 26.00 29.49 16.30
CA ASP A 677 26.08 30.91 16.71
C ASP A 677 27.42 31.28 17.36
N THR A 678 28.11 30.29 17.94
CA THR A 678 29.44 30.41 18.53
C THR A 678 30.39 29.47 17.79
N THR A 679 31.45 30.05 17.22
CA THR A 679 32.52 29.33 16.51
C THR A 679 33.88 29.68 17.13
N PRO A 680 34.92 28.86 16.89
CA PRO A 680 36.29 29.24 17.21
C PRO A 680 36.70 30.51 16.44
N ASP A 681 37.53 31.38 17.04
CA ASP A 681 38.17 32.48 16.31
C ASP A 681 38.90 31.94 15.06
N ASP A 682 38.81 32.65 13.93
CA ASP A 682 39.51 32.34 12.65
C ASP A 682 40.99 31.94 12.84
N ARG A 683 41.63 32.44 13.90
CA ARG A 683 42.99 32.10 14.29
C ARG A 683 43.16 31.98 15.81
N VAL A 684 43.26 30.75 16.30
CA VAL A 684 43.55 30.46 17.73
C VAL A 684 45.06 30.35 18.02
N PRO A 685 45.54 30.70 19.22
CA PRO A 685 46.94 30.58 19.61
C PRO A 685 47.51 29.15 19.58
N HIS A 686 48.85 29.05 19.46
CA HIS A 686 49.55 27.78 19.65
C HIS A 686 49.47 27.35 21.12
N GLY A 687 48.99 26.14 21.38
CA GLY A 687 48.82 25.60 22.73
C GLY A 687 47.42 25.79 23.33
N THR A 688 46.44 26.29 22.55
CA THR A 688 45.02 26.09 22.86
C THR A 688 44.70 24.60 22.83
N THR A 689 44.09 24.08 23.89
CA THR A 689 43.80 22.64 24.06
C THR A 689 42.36 22.25 23.79
N GLU A 690 41.44 23.22 23.70
CA GLU A 690 40.00 23.03 23.55
C GLU A 690 39.42 24.23 22.79
N VAL A 691 38.34 24.03 22.03
CA VAL A 691 37.47 25.09 21.50
C VAL A 691 36.00 24.75 21.74
N GLU A 692 35.16 25.77 21.65
CA GLU A 692 33.73 25.69 21.91
C GLU A 692 32.95 25.92 20.63
N LEU A 693 31.91 25.10 20.41
CA LEU A 693 30.85 25.36 19.45
C LEU A 693 29.52 25.38 20.19
N ALA A 694 28.64 26.29 19.82
CA ALA A 694 27.29 26.40 20.37
C ALA A 694 26.34 27.04 19.36
N GLY A 695 25.05 26.77 19.48
CA GLY A 695 24.01 27.32 18.62
C GLY A 695 22.62 26.88 19.05
N THR A 696 21.68 26.92 18.11
CA THR A 696 20.32 26.39 18.27
C THR A 696 20.08 25.18 17.38
N GLY A 697 19.12 24.35 17.75
CA GLY A 697 18.71 23.17 16.99
C GLY A 697 17.33 22.67 17.41
N THR A 698 16.97 21.49 16.92
CA THR A 698 15.72 20.80 17.26
C THR A 698 15.86 20.17 18.65
N PRO A 699 15.00 20.50 19.64
CA PRO A 699 15.06 19.94 20.98
C PRO A 699 15.17 18.41 21.00
N ARG A 700 15.98 17.87 21.93
CA ARG A 700 16.32 16.44 22.09
C ARG A 700 17.15 15.81 20.95
N ALA A 701 17.36 16.50 19.82
CA ALA A 701 18.26 15.99 18.79
C ALA A 701 19.71 15.91 19.31
N THR A 702 20.44 14.88 18.90
CA THR A 702 21.89 14.80 19.11
C THR A 702 22.61 15.67 18.08
N VAL A 703 23.43 16.60 18.54
CA VAL A 703 24.35 17.37 17.72
C VAL A 703 25.71 16.67 17.70
N THR A 704 26.18 16.37 16.49
CA THR A 704 27.47 15.73 16.25
C THR A 704 28.41 16.72 15.57
N VAL A 705 29.59 16.92 16.15
CA VAL A 705 30.66 17.76 15.60
C VAL A 705 31.77 16.88 15.06
N GLY A 706 32.04 17.01 13.76
CA GLY A 706 33.04 16.25 13.03
C GLY A 706 34.06 17.13 12.29
N GLY A 707 34.71 16.56 11.27
CA GLY A 707 35.78 17.21 10.49
C GLY A 707 37.15 16.91 11.10
N ASP A 708 37.95 17.95 11.38
CA ASP A 708 39.16 17.82 12.20
C ASP A 708 38.86 17.94 13.72
N LEU A 709 37.58 17.94 14.10
CA LEU A 709 37.06 17.97 15.48
C LEU A 709 36.23 16.70 15.74
N ASP A 710 36.05 16.37 17.01
CA ASP A 710 35.22 15.25 17.46
C ASP A 710 34.53 15.64 18.79
N GLY A 711 33.20 15.49 18.83
CA GLY A 711 32.40 15.58 20.04
C GLY A 711 30.90 15.64 19.78
N THR A 712 30.11 15.24 20.78
CA THR A 712 28.65 15.22 20.71
C THR A 712 28.01 16.00 21.86
N THR A 713 26.77 16.43 21.68
CA THR A 713 25.91 17.01 22.72
C THR A 713 24.45 16.81 22.35
N VAL A 714 23.52 17.04 23.26
CA VAL A 714 22.07 17.01 22.97
C VAL A 714 21.53 18.44 23.01
N VAL A 715 20.62 18.79 22.10
CA VAL A 715 19.90 20.08 22.14
C VAL A 715 18.93 20.06 23.32
N GLY A 716 19.03 21.07 24.20
CA GLY A 716 18.10 21.22 25.32
C GLY A 716 16.68 21.58 24.89
N GLU A 717 15.73 21.43 25.81
CA GLU A 717 14.32 21.82 25.60
C GLU A 717 14.11 23.31 25.27
N ASP A 718 15.10 24.17 25.57
CA ASP A 718 15.11 25.58 25.16
C ASP A 718 15.63 25.80 23.72
N GLY A 719 15.90 24.72 22.99
CA GLY A 719 16.42 24.73 21.63
C GLY A 719 17.91 25.04 21.53
N THR A 720 18.65 25.15 22.64
CA THR A 720 20.08 25.50 22.64
C THR A 720 20.99 24.29 22.82
N TRP A 721 22.18 24.33 22.22
CA TRP A 721 23.21 23.31 22.40
C TRP A 721 24.60 23.93 22.54
N ARG A 722 25.50 23.20 23.21
CA ARG A 722 26.88 23.60 23.45
C ARG A 722 27.78 22.38 23.62
N VAL A 723 28.93 22.39 22.96
CA VAL A 723 29.96 21.35 23.08
C VAL A 723 31.34 21.99 23.16
N VAL A 724 32.21 21.41 23.99
CA VAL A 724 33.62 21.80 24.11
C VAL A 724 34.44 20.62 23.60
N VAL A 725 35.19 20.84 22.52
CA VAL A 725 35.91 19.80 21.80
C VAL A 725 37.43 19.98 21.93
N PRO A 726 38.19 18.90 22.17
CA PRO A 726 39.63 18.97 22.38
C PRO A 726 40.38 19.29 21.08
N LEU A 727 41.51 19.99 21.20
CA LEU A 727 42.39 20.36 20.09
C LEU A 727 43.82 19.87 20.28
N SER A 728 44.44 19.51 19.16
CA SER A 728 45.87 19.20 19.11
C SER A 728 46.54 19.67 17.80
N GLY A 729 47.87 19.79 17.84
CA GLY A 729 48.70 20.16 16.70
C GLY A 729 48.63 21.64 16.32
N HIS A 730 48.88 21.92 15.04
CA HIS A 730 48.76 23.25 14.43
C HIS A 730 48.28 23.12 12.97
N GLY A 731 47.93 24.24 12.32
CA GLY A 731 47.47 24.27 10.93
C GLY A 731 46.02 24.75 10.78
N VAL A 732 45.46 24.61 9.58
CA VAL A 732 44.02 24.78 9.35
C VAL A 732 43.29 23.60 9.97
N ARG A 733 42.08 23.84 10.48
CA ARG A 733 41.13 22.85 10.97
C ARG A 733 39.79 23.10 10.30
N THR A 734 39.16 22.04 9.81
CA THR A 734 37.75 22.01 9.40
C THR A 734 36.89 21.59 10.59
N TRP A 735 35.63 22.00 10.56
CA TRP A 735 34.60 21.42 11.41
C TRP A 735 33.32 21.22 10.60
N THR A 736 32.60 20.16 10.93
CA THR A 736 31.24 19.90 10.48
C THR A 736 30.33 19.83 11.70
N VAL A 737 29.08 20.26 11.59
CA VAL A 737 28.05 20.12 12.63
C VAL A 737 26.77 19.63 11.97
N THR A 738 26.24 18.51 12.45
CA THR A 738 24.91 17.99 12.11
C THR A 738 24.07 17.88 13.38
N GLN A 739 22.75 17.80 13.23
CA GLN A 739 21.84 17.34 14.29
C GLN A 739 21.03 16.16 13.80
N GLY A 740 20.63 15.25 14.68
CA GLY A 740 19.86 14.08 14.30
C GLY A 740 19.23 13.31 15.44
N PHE A 741 18.38 12.36 15.07
CA PHE A 741 17.82 11.34 15.94
C PHE A 741 18.28 9.98 15.38
N GLY A 742 19.39 9.46 15.90
CA GLY A 742 20.03 8.24 15.42
C GLY A 742 20.31 8.28 13.91
N THR A 743 19.65 7.41 13.13
CA THR A 743 19.89 7.30 11.68
C THR A 743 19.40 8.51 10.86
N ARG A 744 18.46 9.31 11.39
CA ARG A 744 17.96 10.54 10.75
C ARG A 744 18.83 11.73 11.12
N THR A 745 19.46 12.37 10.13
CA THR A 745 20.44 13.45 10.33
C THR A 745 20.14 14.64 9.39
N SER A 746 20.40 15.87 9.87
CA SER A 746 20.27 17.12 9.11
C SER A 746 21.37 17.30 8.08
N ASP A 747 21.17 18.23 7.13
CA ASP A 747 22.26 18.77 6.33
C ASP A 747 23.43 19.26 7.23
N PRO A 748 24.69 19.03 6.83
CA PRO A 748 25.86 19.44 7.60
C PRO A 748 26.18 20.93 7.42
N LEU A 749 26.27 21.66 8.54
CA LEU A 749 26.91 22.98 8.57
C LEU A 749 28.43 22.81 8.66
N THR A 750 29.20 23.62 7.94
CA THR A 750 30.66 23.48 7.89
C THR A 750 31.39 24.81 8.05
N GLY A 751 32.61 24.75 8.55
CA GLY A 751 33.49 25.91 8.67
C GLY A 751 34.95 25.56 8.91
N THR A 752 35.79 26.59 9.02
CA THR A 752 37.24 26.41 9.19
C THR A 752 37.84 27.45 10.12
N PHE A 753 38.89 27.08 10.86
CA PHE A 753 39.72 28.01 11.63
C PHE A 753 41.21 27.57 11.56
N ARG A 754 42.13 28.36 12.14
CA ARG A 754 43.57 28.05 12.12
C ARG A 754 44.21 28.08 13.50
N ILE A 755 44.81 26.96 13.90
CA ILE A 755 45.71 26.89 15.06
C ILE A 755 47.10 27.42 14.63
N ALA A 756 47.63 28.41 15.34
CA ALA A 756 48.95 28.96 15.06
C ALA A 756 50.07 27.92 15.26
N ALA A 757 51.12 28.00 14.44
CA ALA A 757 52.33 27.19 14.60
C ALA A 757 53.13 27.62 15.85
N PRO A 758 53.94 26.73 16.47
CA PRO A 758 54.82 27.10 17.58
C PRO A 758 55.82 28.19 17.16
N ASP A 759 56.07 29.15 18.05
CA ASP A 759 57.08 30.19 17.84
C ASP A 759 58.46 29.57 17.63
N ARG A 760 59.02 29.78 16.44
CA ARG A 760 60.34 29.27 16.06
C ARG A 760 61.42 30.14 16.72
N PRO A 761 62.43 29.56 17.40
CA PRO A 761 63.54 30.36 17.94
C PRO A 761 64.30 31.07 16.81
N ASP A 762 64.60 32.36 17.00
CA ASP A 762 65.30 33.19 16.01
C ASP A 762 66.66 32.58 15.59
N GLY A 763 66.81 32.32 14.29
CA GLY A 763 68.06 31.91 13.64
C GLY A 763 68.10 32.50 12.22
N PRO A 764 69.25 33.02 11.75
CA PRO A 764 69.28 33.95 10.62
C PRO A 764 69.10 33.29 9.24
N THR A 765 68.58 34.11 8.33
CA THR A 765 68.27 33.86 6.92
C THR A 765 69.51 33.54 6.07
N GLU A 766 69.43 32.52 5.21
CA GLU A 766 70.13 32.45 3.91
C GLU A 766 69.22 31.80 2.85
N GLU A 767 69.39 32.22 1.59
CA GLU A 767 68.58 31.84 0.42
C GLU A 767 69.05 30.52 -0.21
N PRO A 768 68.19 29.71 -0.85
CA PRO A 768 68.61 28.56 -1.64
C PRO A 768 68.98 28.96 -3.08
N THR A 769 70.15 28.50 -3.53
CA THR A 769 70.53 28.46 -4.94
C THR A 769 70.20 27.08 -5.51
N GLU A 770 69.55 27.04 -6.67
CA GLU A 770 69.35 25.81 -7.46
C GLU A 770 70.29 25.78 -8.66
N GLU A 771 70.96 24.64 -8.88
CA GLU A 771 70.86 23.86 -10.13
C GLU A 771 71.50 22.45 -9.94
N PRO A 772 71.13 21.43 -10.75
CA PRO A 772 71.36 20.01 -10.41
C PRO A 772 72.53 19.34 -11.17
N THR A 773 72.89 18.12 -10.74
CA THR A 773 73.65 17.14 -11.55
C THR A 773 73.17 15.71 -11.30
N GLU A 774 73.35 14.84 -12.29
CA GLU A 774 72.54 13.64 -12.57
C GLU A 774 72.95 12.31 -11.86
N GLN A 775 71.98 11.37 -11.91
CA GLN A 775 72.00 9.88 -12.00
C GLN A 775 73.30 9.13 -12.41
N PRO A 776 73.45 7.77 -12.26
CA PRO A 776 72.44 6.69 -12.44
C PRO A 776 72.51 5.55 -11.36
N THR A 777 71.96 4.31 -11.46
CA THR A 777 71.45 3.41 -12.54
C THR A 777 70.40 2.41 -12.00
N ASP A 778 69.66 1.73 -12.90
CA ASP A 778 68.57 0.75 -12.64
C ASP A 778 68.92 -0.57 -11.89
N GLY A 779 67.86 -1.17 -11.33
CA GLY A 779 67.71 -2.60 -10.99
C GLY A 779 66.22 -2.88 -10.66
N PRO A 780 65.58 -3.94 -11.20
CA PRO A 780 64.13 -3.95 -11.42
C PRO A 780 63.30 -4.38 -10.20
N THR A 781 62.11 -3.80 -10.09
CA THR A 781 60.97 -4.36 -9.34
C THR A 781 59.85 -4.61 -10.34
N GLU A 782 59.11 -5.71 -10.17
CA GLU A 782 58.22 -6.27 -11.18
C GLU A 782 56.99 -5.39 -11.46
N GLU A 783 56.60 -5.29 -12.73
CA GLU A 783 55.30 -4.74 -13.13
C GLU A 783 54.20 -5.67 -12.60
N PRO A 784 53.14 -5.15 -11.94
CA PRO A 784 51.90 -5.90 -11.79
C PRO A 784 51.36 -6.17 -13.21
N THR A 785 51.04 -7.43 -13.50
CA THR A 785 50.42 -7.82 -14.76
C THR A 785 49.12 -7.06 -14.98
N GLU A 786 48.96 -6.40 -16.13
CA GLU A 786 47.68 -5.78 -16.49
C GLU A 786 46.54 -6.83 -16.45
N PRO A 787 45.39 -6.52 -15.81
CA PRO A 787 44.17 -7.28 -16.01
C PRO A 787 43.74 -7.18 -17.48
N ALA A 788 43.03 -8.20 -17.95
CA ALA A 788 42.38 -8.11 -19.25
C ALA A 788 41.35 -6.97 -19.24
N ASP A 789 41.32 -6.20 -20.32
CA ASP A 789 40.38 -5.10 -20.58
C ASP A 789 40.46 -3.92 -19.57
N GLY A 790 41.38 -2.98 -19.87
CA GLY A 790 41.80 -1.88 -18.99
C GLY A 790 40.79 -0.76 -18.70
N TRP A 791 39.50 -1.06 -18.65
CA TRP A 791 38.44 -0.19 -18.13
C TRP A 791 38.02 -0.53 -16.68
N PHE A 792 38.35 -1.72 -16.17
CA PHE A 792 38.10 -2.13 -14.78
C PHE A 792 39.37 -2.17 -13.92
N ARG A 793 39.21 -1.97 -12.61
CA ARG A 793 40.22 -2.13 -11.56
C ARG A 793 39.60 -2.81 -10.35
N THR A 794 40.34 -3.72 -9.73
CA THR A 794 39.95 -4.32 -8.45
C THR A 794 40.16 -3.32 -7.31
N PRO A 795 39.14 -2.91 -6.55
CA PRO A 795 39.24 -1.91 -5.48
C PRO A 795 39.90 -2.42 -4.17
N PHE A 796 40.66 -3.51 -4.25
CA PHE A 796 41.21 -4.23 -3.09
C PHE A 796 42.74 -4.28 -3.13
N GLY A 797 43.37 -4.47 -1.97
CA GLY A 797 44.82 -4.72 -1.88
C GLY A 797 45.71 -3.50 -2.11
N HIS A 798 45.30 -2.31 -1.67
CA HIS A 798 46.16 -1.11 -1.65
C HIS A 798 46.78 -0.85 -0.27
N ASP A 799 46.13 -1.30 0.80
CA ASP A 799 46.61 -1.28 2.18
C ASP A 799 46.43 -2.67 2.83
N ASP A 800 47.29 -3.00 3.80
CA ASP A 800 47.28 -4.27 4.58
C ASP A 800 46.11 -4.34 5.62
N GLU A 801 45.12 -3.45 5.52
CA GLU A 801 44.00 -3.34 6.47
C GLU A 801 42.93 -4.42 6.24
N PRO A 802 42.37 -5.03 7.31
CA PRO A 802 41.37 -6.09 7.18
C PRO A 802 40.00 -5.60 6.68
N THR A 803 39.70 -4.31 6.87
CA THR A 803 38.47 -3.67 6.39
C THR A 803 38.76 -2.37 5.65
N MET A 804 37.99 -2.08 4.62
CA MET A 804 37.97 -0.83 3.85
C MET A 804 36.51 -0.38 3.72
N ARG A 805 36.25 0.91 3.52
CA ARG A 805 34.89 1.44 3.31
C ARG A 805 34.82 2.28 2.04
N MET A 806 33.77 2.07 1.25
CA MET A 806 33.34 2.96 0.17
C MET A 806 31.99 3.57 0.51
N ALA A 807 31.98 4.89 0.65
CA ALA A 807 30.82 5.66 1.06
C ALA A 807 30.87 7.06 0.45
N GLY A 808 29.73 7.52 -0.05
CA GLY A 808 29.47 8.93 -0.26
C GLY A 808 28.65 9.53 0.89
N GLY A 809 28.22 10.78 0.74
CA GLY A 809 27.27 11.41 1.68
C GLY A 809 25.84 10.87 1.56
N ASP A 810 25.54 10.17 0.46
CA ASP A 810 24.28 9.48 0.18
C ASP A 810 24.53 8.29 -0.75
N ARG A 811 23.46 7.54 -1.08
CA ARG A 811 23.50 6.36 -1.98
C ARG A 811 24.01 6.66 -3.39
N VAL A 812 23.72 7.86 -3.94
CA VAL A 812 24.18 8.28 -5.26
C VAL A 812 25.69 8.50 -5.22
N ALA A 813 26.16 9.21 -4.20
CA ALA A 813 27.58 9.43 -3.97
C ALA A 813 28.33 8.11 -3.67
N THR A 814 27.75 7.16 -2.93
CA THR A 814 28.35 5.82 -2.74
C THR A 814 28.51 5.07 -4.07
N ALA A 815 27.49 5.08 -4.94
CA ALA A 815 27.59 4.48 -6.27
C ALA A 815 28.65 5.16 -7.14
N VAL A 816 28.79 6.49 -7.03
CA VAL A 816 29.84 7.25 -7.73
C VAL A 816 31.24 6.95 -7.19
N GLU A 817 31.44 6.81 -5.88
CA GLU A 817 32.76 6.45 -5.32
C GLU A 817 33.15 5.00 -5.65
N LEU A 818 32.19 4.05 -5.62
CA LEU A 818 32.39 2.70 -6.15
C LEU A 818 32.81 2.72 -7.63
N SER A 819 32.14 3.55 -8.43
CA SER A 819 32.46 3.74 -9.85
C SER A 819 33.86 4.33 -10.07
N ARG A 820 34.28 5.28 -9.23
CA ARG A 820 35.57 5.96 -9.33
C ARG A 820 36.77 5.07 -9.06
N GLU A 821 36.68 4.21 -8.06
CA GLU A 821 37.77 3.29 -7.73
C GLU A 821 37.81 2.10 -8.71
N ALA A 822 36.65 1.53 -9.03
CA ALA A 822 36.57 0.30 -9.81
C ALA A 822 36.60 0.50 -11.35
N PHE A 823 36.25 1.67 -11.86
CA PHE A 823 36.13 1.90 -13.31
C PHE A 823 36.91 3.13 -13.78
N VAL A 824 37.57 3.01 -14.94
CA VAL A 824 38.32 4.10 -15.58
C VAL A 824 37.71 4.53 -16.92
N PRO A 825 38.00 5.76 -17.40
CA PRO A 825 37.33 6.33 -18.57
C PRO A 825 37.47 5.50 -19.86
N GLY A 826 36.34 5.10 -20.43
CA GLY A 826 36.21 4.25 -21.61
C GLY A 826 35.47 2.93 -21.36
N VAL A 827 34.53 2.90 -20.40
CA VAL A 827 33.74 1.70 -20.09
C VAL A 827 32.80 1.31 -21.24
N PRO A 828 32.58 0.01 -21.48
CA PRO A 828 31.53 -0.46 -22.39
C PRO A 828 30.15 0.13 -22.12
N VAL A 829 29.69 0.16 -20.85
CA VAL A 829 28.35 0.62 -20.50
C VAL A 829 28.34 1.44 -19.20
N VAL A 830 27.30 2.24 -19.00
CA VAL A 830 26.77 2.61 -17.68
C VAL A 830 25.34 2.10 -17.59
N VAL A 831 24.96 1.46 -16.50
CA VAL A 831 23.55 1.11 -16.25
C VAL A 831 22.97 2.10 -15.25
N LEU A 832 21.90 2.79 -15.63
CA LEU A 832 21.24 3.83 -14.84
C LEU A 832 19.90 3.30 -14.30
N VAL A 833 19.72 3.40 -12.99
CA VAL A 833 18.49 2.99 -12.29
C VAL A 833 17.98 4.08 -11.37
N ARG A 834 16.74 3.93 -10.88
CA ARG A 834 16.18 4.83 -9.87
C ARG A 834 16.85 4.60 -8.50
N ALA A 835 17.09 5.68 -7.77
CA ALA A 835 17.83 5.67 -6.50
C ALA A 835 16.97 5.24 -5.29
N ASP A 836 15.66 5.44 -5.35
CA ASP A 836 14.72 5.35 -4.22
C ASP A 836 13.81 4.11 -4.24
N SER A 837 13.55 3.52 -5.41
CA SER A 837 12.72 2.32 -5.59
C SER A 837 13.51 1.16 -6.21
N PHE A 838 13.39 -0.02 -5.59
CA PHE A 838 14.08 -1.24 -6.03
C PHE A 838 13.42 -1.94 -7.22
N ALA A 839 12.14 -1.63 -7.51
CA ALA A 839 11.26 -2.44 -8.34
C ALA A 839 11.86 -2.80 -9.70
N ASP A 840 12.29 -1.78 -10.47
CA ASP A 840 12.97 -1.97 -11.74
C ASP A 840 14.49 -2.24 -11.57
N ALA A 841 15.06 -1.82 -10.45
CA ALA A 841 16.51 -1.63 -10.29
C ALA A 841 17.30 -2.93 -10.06
N ILE A 842 16.72 -3.95 -9.41
CA ILE A 842 17.47 -5.15 -8.98
C ILE A 842 18.13 -5.90 -10.17
N SER A 843 17.43 -6.01 -11.29
CA SER A 843 17.92 -6.72 -12.49
C SER A 843 19.13 -6.04 -13.14
N ALA A 844 19.40 -4.77 -12.84
CA ALA A 844 20.48 -3.98 -13.42
C ALA A 844 21.88 -4.43 -12.95
N GLY A 845 22.02 -4.96 -11.73
CA GLY A 845 23.29 -5.40 -11.16
C GLY A 845 24.04 -6.42 -12.03
N PRO A 846 23.45 -7.60 -12.34
CA PRO A 846 24.08 -8.57 -13.22
C PRO A 846 24.20 -8.08 -14.68
N ALA A 847 23.28 -7.23 -15.15
CA ALA A 847 23.36 -6.66 -16.50
C ALA A 847 24.58 -5.74 -16.66
N ALA A 848 24.85 -4.90 -15.66
CA ALA A 848 26.04 -4.04 -15.60
C ALA A 848 27.33 -4.87 -15.53
N ALA A 849 27.33 -5.96 -14.75
CA ALA A 849 28.45 -6.89 -14.68
C ALA A 849 28.73 -7.58 -16.03
N HIS A 850 27.69 -8.07 -16.69
CA HIS A 850 27.78 -8.80 -17.97
C HIS A 850 28.24 -7.90 -19.12
N LEU A 851 27.70 -6.67 -19.20
CA LEU A 851 28.06 -5.70 -20.22
C LEU A 851 29.39 -4.98 -19.94
N GLY A 852 29.85 -4.98 -18.69
CA GLY A 852 31.12 -4.38 -18.27
C GLY A 852 31.03 -2.89 -17.92
N GLY A 853 30.30 -2.56 -16.85
CA GLY A 853 30.15 -1.18 -16.38
C GLY A 853 29.59 -1.06 -14.96
N PRO A 854 29.57 0.16 -14.40
CA PRO A 854 28.95 0.43 -13.11
C PRO A 854 27.42 0.55 -13.21
N VAL A 855 26.74 0.29 -12.10
CA VAL A 855 25.38 0.79 -11.86
C VAL A 855 25.50 2.19 -11.23
N LEU A 856 24.84 3.18 -11.83
CA LEU A 856 24.69 4.53 -11.27
C LEU A 856 23.22 4.83 -11.00
N LEU A 857 22.97 5.81 -10.12
CA LEU A 857 21.64 6.10 -9.57
C LEU A 857 21.15 7.50 -10.01
N ALA A 858 19.85 7.64 -10.25
CA ALA A 858 19.18 8.93 -10.45
C ALA A 858 17.82 8.97 -9.72
N GLY A 859 17.32 10.17 -9.43
CA GLY A 859 15.94 10.37 -8.96
C GLY A 859 15.05 10.90 -10.10
N ASP A 860 14.05 11.71 -9.76
CA ASP A 860 13.20 12.41 -10.75
C ASP A 860 14.00 13.38 -11.63
N THR A 861 15.17 13.80 -11.17
CA THR A 861 16.19 14.55 -11.91
C THR A 861 17.52 13.82 -11.87
N LEU A 862 18.38 14.07 -12.87
CA LEU A 862 19.74 13.52 -12.90
C LEU A 862 20.62 14.26 -11.88
N PRO A 863 21.15 13.59 -10.84
CA PRO A 863 22.05 14.24 -9.89
C PRO A 863 23.34 14.69 -10.57
N GLN A 864 23.88 15.85 -10.19
CA GLN A 864 25.12 16.36 -10.80
C GLN A 864 26.29 15.39 -10.61
N ALA A 865 26.36 14.69 -9.46
CA ALA A 865 27.39 13.67 -9.22
C ALA A 865 27.30 12.52 -10.24
N THR A 866 26.08 12.05 -10.57
CA THR A 866 25.85 11.04 -11.61
C THR A 866 26.19 11.57 -13.00
N ALA A 867 25.83 12.82 -13.31
CA ALA A 867 26.15 13.46 -14.58
C ALA A 867 27.67 13.60 -14.80
N ASP A 868 28.39 14.11 -13.79
CA ASP A 868 29.84 14.26 -13.80
C ASP A 868 30.54 12.89 -13.92
N GLU A 869 29.97 11.85 -13.30
CA GLU A 869 30.53 10.50 -13.35
C GLU A 869 30.29 9.82 -14.72
N ILE A 870 29.14 10.05 -15.38
CA ILE A 870 28.91 9.62 -16.77
C ILE A 870 29.91 10.30 -17.72
N ASP A 871 30.12 11.62 -17.58
CA ASP A 871 31.11 12.36 -18.39
C ASP A 871 32.55 11.87 -18.11
N ARG A 872 32.90 11.58 -16.85
CA ARG A 872 34.20 10.96 -16.50
C ARG A 872 34.36 9.61 -17.18
N LEU A 873 33.37 8.74 -17.08
CA LEU A 873 33.40 7.37 -17.56
C LEU A 873 33.44 7.27 -19.09
N ARG A 874 32.86 8.24 -19.81
CA ARG A 874 32.75 8.26 -21.29
C ARG A 874 32.26 6.90 -21.85
N PRO A 875 31.07 6.44 -21.43
CA PRO A 875 30.61 5.08 -21.73
C PRO A 875 30.25 4.91 -23.21
N ALA A 876 30.47 3.72 -23.77
CA ALA A 876 30.11 3.42 -25.17
C ALA A 876 28.59 3.28 -25.39
N SER A 877 27.84 2.94 -24.34
CA SER A 877 26.38 3.04 -24.27
C SER A 877 25.89 3.34 -22.84
N VAL A 878 24.66 3.81 -22.69
CA VAL A 878 23.98 3.89 -21.39
C VAL A 878 22.68 3.10 -21.45
N VAL A 879 22.52 2.16 -20.53
CA VAL A 879 21.31 1.37 -20.37
C VAL A 879 20.49 1.96 -19.23
N ILE A 880 19.27 2.40 -19.52
CA ILE A 880 18.29 2.84 -18.51
C ILE A 880 17.39 1.64 -18.20
N VAL A 881 17.31 1.23 -16.94
CA VAL A 881 16.38 0.18 -16.50
C VAL A 881 15.20 0.82 -15.77
N GLY A 882 14.00 0.51 -16.23
CA GLY A 882 12.74 1.03 -15.72
C GLY A 882 12.02 2.00 -16.66
N GLY A 883 10.71 2.10 -16.45
CA GLY A 883 9.81 2.91 -17.28
C GLY A 883 10.04 4.42 -17.19
N THR A 884 9.27 5.21 -17.93
CA THR A 884 9.32 6.68 -17.87
C THR A 884 8.86 7.22 -16.50
N SER A 885 8.03 6.46 -15.79
CA SER A 885 7.67 6.69 -14.39
C SER A 885 8.83 6.48 -13.41
N ALA A 886 9.82 5.65 -13.77
CA ALA A 886 11.00 5.34 -12.96
C ALA A 886 12.18 6.26 -13.28
N ILE A 887 12.50 6.44 -14.56
CA ILE A 887 13.50 7.39 -15.05
C ILE A 887 12.87 8.18 -16.19
N SER A 888 12.55 9.46 -15.95
CA SER A 888 11.82 10.30 -16.89
C SER A 888 12.57 10.51 -18.22
N ASP A 889 11.83 10.80 -19.29
CA ASP A 889 12.46 11.13 -20.58
C ASP A 889 13.27 12.43 -20.54
N THR A 890 13.01 13.30 -19.56
CA THR A 890 13.88 14.44 -19.23
C THR A 890 15.25 13.97 -18.75
N VAL A 891 15.30 13.02 -17.81
CA VAL A 891 16.56 12.41 -17.34
C VAL A 891 17.25 11.65 -18.47
N ALA A 892 16.52 10.85 -19.26
CA ALA A 892 17.08 10.15 -20.42
C ALA A 892 17.68 11.13 -21.46
N SER A 893 17.02 12.27 -21.70
CA SER A 893 17.52 13.33 -22.59
C SER A 893 18.76 14.04 -22.04
N GLN A 894 18.86 14.21 -20.71
CA GLN A 894 20.05 14.75 -20.05
C GLN A 894 21.23 13.78 -20.18
N VAL A 895 21.00 12.48 -19.94
CA VAL A 895 21.99 11.41 -20.12
C VAL A 895 22.50 11.34 -21.56
N ALA A 896 21.59 11.38 -22.54
CA ALA A 896 21.93 11.39 -23.97
C ALA A 896 22.72 12.64 -24.42
N ALA A 897 22.75 13.72 -23.62
CA ALA A 897 23.57 14.89 -23.87
C ALA A 897 24.98 14.81 -23.25
N LEU A 898 25.24 13.80 -22.40
CA LEU A 898 26.51 13.60 -21.67
C LEU A 898 27.41 12.52 -22.30
N THR A 899 26.92 11.76 -23.28
CA THR A 899 27.69 10.73 -23.99
C THR A 899 27.53 10.82 -25.50
N GLU A 900 28.53 10.34 -26.25
CA GLU A 900 28.43 10.08 -27.70
C GLU A 900 27.91 8.66 -28.01
N GLY A 901 27.69 7.84 -26.97
CA GLY A 901 27.19 6.46 -27.06
C GLY A 901 25.66 6.33 -27.15
N ASP A 902 25.19 5.14 -27.52
CA ASP A 902 23.75 4.86 -27.62
C ASP A 902 23.09 4.80 -26.24
N VAL A 903 21.89 5.41 -26.11
CA VAL A 903 21.06 5.30 -24.88
C VAL A 903 19.90 4.36 -25.16
N VAL A 904 19.82 3.25 -24.41
CA VAL A 904 18.82 2.18 -24.57
C VAL A 904 18.01 2.08 -23.28
N ARG A 905 16.69 1.90 -23.38
CA ARG A 905 15.81 1.67 -22.22
C ARG A 905 15.28 0.23 -22.25
N TYR A 906 15.40 -0.49 -21.13
CA TYR A 906 14.68 -1.73 -20.88
C TYR A 906 13.65 -1.49 -19.78
N SER A 907 12.38 -1.78 -20.07
CA SER A 907 11.25 -1.48 -19.18
C SER A 907 10.03 -2.29 -19.60
N GLY A 908 9.26 -2.76 -18.62
CA GLY A 908 7.91 -3.28 -18.82
C GLY A 908 6.85 -2.41 -18.13
N PRO A 909 5.57 -2.83 -18.18
CA PRO A 909 4.50 -2.23 -17.37
C PRO A 909 4.70 -2.43 -15.84
N ASP A 910 5.49 -3.42 -15.46
CA ASP A 910 5.77 -3.80 -14.07
C ASP A 910 7.23 -4.30 -13.89
N ARG A 911 7.61 -4.56 -12.63
CA ARG A 911 8.96 -5.02 -12.24
C ARG A 911 9.37 -6.37 -12.85
N PHE A 912 8.42 -7.29 -13.02
CA PHE A 912 8.65 -8.63 -13.55
C PHE A 912 8.96 -8.50 -15.04
N SER A 913 8.11 -7.76 -15.75
CA SER A 913 8.26 -7.39 -17.16
C SER A 913 9.51 -6.55 -17.43
N THR A 914 9.91 -5.64 -16.53
CA THR A 914 11.20 -4.93 -16.63
C THR A 914 12.38 -5.91 -16.50
N SER A 915 12.35 -6.83 -15.53
CA SER A 915 13.41 -7.84 -15.38
C SER A 915 13.49 -8.79 -16.58
N ALA A 916 12.34 -9.15 -17.17
CA ALA A 916 12.25 -9.90 -18.42
C ALA A 916 12.86 -9.14 -19.60
N ALA A 917 12.53 -7.85 -19.77
CA ALA A 917 13.09 -7.01 -20.82
C ALA A 917 14.62 -6.84 -20.70
N VAL A 918 15.16 -6.77 -19.48
CA VAL A 918 16.62 -6.80 -19.25
C VAL A 918 17.20 -8.17 -19.62
N ALA A 919 16.55 -9.28 -19.23
CA ALA A 919 16.99 -10.62 -19.58
C ALA A 919 17.05 -10.86 -21.10
N GLU A 920 15.99 -10.51 -21.83
CA GLU A 920 15.91 -10.58 -23.30
C GLU A 920 16.88 -9.64 -24.00
N GLY A 921 17.07 -8.43 -23.44
CA GLY A 921 17.88 -7.38 -24.05
C GLY A 921 19.39 -7.56 -23.88
N VAL A 922 19.84 -8.28 -22.84
CA VAL A 922 21.25 -8.29 -22.40
C VAL A 922 21.89 -9.67 -22.43
N PHE A 923 21.14 -10.76 -22.20
CA PHE A 923 21.71 -12.09 -21.97
C PHE A 923 21.26 -13.12 -23.02
N ASP A 924 22.13 -14.08 -23.34
CA ASP A 924 21.79 -15.24 -24.19
C ASP A 924 20.69 -16.11 -23.57
N ASP A 925 19.83 -16.71 -24.40
CA ASP A 925 18.68 -17.50 -23.96
C ASP A 925 19.09 -18.67 -23.04
N GLU A 926 20.10 -19.45 -23.42
CA GLU A 926 20.55 -20.63 -22.66
C GLU A 926 21.32 -20.31 -21.34
N ALA A 927 21.49 -19.02 -21.00
CA ALA A 927 22.14 -18.59 -19.77
C ALA A 927 21.45 -19.15 -18.52
N ALA A 928 22.20 -19.31 -17.43
CA ALA A 928 21.62 -19.69 -16.15
C ALA A 928 20.79 -18.53 -15.58
N VAL A 929 19.63 -18.82 -15.00
CA VAL A 929 18.75 -17.78 -14.44
C VAL A 929 18.73 -17.86 -12.92
N VAL A 930 18.81 -16.70 -12.28
CA VAL A 930 18.51 -16.55 -10.85
C VAL A 930 17.10 -15.98 -10.72
N LEU A 931 16.24 -16.65 -9.94
CA LEU A 931 14.89 -16.20 -9.63
C LEU A 931 14.83 -15.69 -8.19
N ALA A 932 14.12 -14.59 -7.98
CA ALA A 932 13.76 -14.09 -6.67
C ALA A 932 12.37 -13.45 -6.72
N THR A 933 11.70 -13.34 -5.56
CA THR A 933 10.44 -12.61 -5.51
C THR A 933 10.64 -11.14 -5.91
N GLY A 934 9.73 -10.58 -6.72
CA GLY A 934 9.71 -9.16 -7.02
C GLY A 934 9.09 -8.31 -5.92
N TRP A 935 8.45 -8.92 -4.92
CA TRP A 935 7.77 -8.22 -3.83
C TRP A 935 8.73 -7.70 -2.75
N ASN A 936 9.94 -8.27 -2.64
CA ASN A 936 10.95 -7.85 -1.69
C ASN A 936 12.36 -8.00 -2.28
N PHE A 937 13.32 -7.20 -1.81
CA PHE A 937 14.65 -7.09 -2.41
C PHE A 937 15.79 -7.96 -1.83
N PRO A 938 15.85 -8.33 -0.53
CA PRO A 938 17.10 -8.77 0.08
C PRO A 938 17.72 -10.05 -0.50
N ASP A 939 16.89 -11.07 -0.78
CA ASP A 939 17.37 -12.34 -1.34
C ASP A 939 17.97 -12.13 -2.75
N ALA A 940 17.40 -11.20 -3.53
CA ALA A 940 17.85 -10.90 -4.88
C ALA A 940 19.18 -10.12 -4.93
N LEU A 941 19.52 -9.33 -3.91
CA LEU A 941 20.77 -8.55 -3.86
C LEU A 941 22.02 -9.44 -3.88
N GLY A 942 22.06 -10.44 -3.01
CA GLY A 942 23.12 -11.46 -3.07
C GLY A 942 23.05 -12.27 -4.37
N GLY A 943 21.83 -12.52 -4.85
CA GLY A 943 21.54 -13.17 -6.13
C GLY A 943 22.17 -12.52 -7.35
N GLY A 944 22.27 -11.19 -7.39
CA GLY A 944 22.87 -10.45 -8.50
C GLY A 944 24.32 -10.84 -8.79
N VAL A 945 25.12 -11.10 -7.75
CA VAL A 945 26.52 -11.54 -7.91
C VAL A 945 26.60 -12.98 -8.40
N LEU A 946 25.70 -13.86 -7.94
CA LEU A 946 25.59 -15.24 -8.44
C LEU A 946 25.16 -15.26 -9.92
N ALA A 947 24.15 -14.48 -10.29
CA ALA A 947 23.66 -14.38 -11.67
C ALA A 947 24.77 -13.89 -12.62
N ALA A 948 25.47 -12.83 -12.25
CA ALA A 948 26.63 -12.33 -12.99
C ALA A 948 27.74 -13.39 -13.13
N ARG A 949 28.01 -14.16 -12.08
CA ARG A 949 28.99 -15.26 -12.05
C ARG A 949 28.59 -16.46 -12.93
N GLU A 950 27.30 -16.78 -13.01
CA GLU A 950 26.77 -17.80 -13.91
C GLU A 950 26.49 -17.26 -15.33
N GLY A 951 26.73 -15.96 -15.56
CA GLY A 951 26.65 -15.29 -16.87
C GLY A 951 25.23 -14.94 -17.33
N GLY A 952 24.26 -14.86 -16.42
CA GLY A 952 22.85 -14.69 -16.76
C GLY A 952 22.09 -13.70 -15.85
N PRO A 953 20.76 -13.57 -16.07
CA PRO A 953 19.93 -12.56 -15.43
C PRO A 953 19.46 -12.93 -14.01
N VAL A 954 19.09 -11.90 -13.25
CA VAL A 954 18.09 -12.02 -12.18
C VAL A 954 16.73 -11.72 -12.80
N LEU A 955 15.83 -12.69 -12.78
CA LEU A 955 14.41 -12.50 -13.06
C LEU A 955 13.63 -12.35 -11.76
N LEU A 956 12.77 -11.33 -11.71
CA LEU A 956 11.81 -11.14 -10.63
C LEU A 956 10.52 -11.90 -10.98
N VAL A 957 9.94 -12.55 -9.99
CA VAL A 957 8.69 -13.32 -10.10
C VAL A 957 7.75 -13.04 -8.93
N ASP A 958 6.47 -13.28 -9.10
CA ASP A 958 5.45 -13.17 -8.05
C ASP A 958 5.45 -14.44 -7.16
N ASP A 959 4.72 -15.46 -7.59
CA ASP A 959 4.67 -16.81 -7.05
C ASP A 959 4.63 -17.88 -8.16
N ALA A 960 4.45 -17.49 -9.43
CA ALA A 960 4.29 -18.36 -10.58
C ALA A 960 5.56 -18.48 -11.44
N MET A 961 5.59 -19.50 -12.30
CA MET A 961 6.66 -19.63 -13.29
C MET A 961 6.50 -18.57 -14.41
N PRO A 962 7.48 -17.68 -14.62
CA PRO A 962 7.43 -16.69 -15.69
C PRO A 962 7.57 -17.39 -17.05
N GLY A 963 6.66 -17.10 -17.98
CA GLY A 963 6.60 -17.75 -19.29
C GLY A 963 7.94 -17.71 -20.05
N LEU A 964 8.69 -16.61 -19.89
CA LEU A 964 10.02 -16.41 -20.45
C LEU A 964 11.00 -17.57 -20.18
N LEU A 965 10.92 -18.25 -19.03
CA LEU A 965 11.81 -19.39 -18.74
C LEU A 965 11.59 -20.58 -19.68
N ALA A 966 10.35 -20.80 -20.13
CA ALA A 966 10.04 -21.88 -21.07
C ALA A 966 10.62 -21.60 -22.47
N ASP A 967 10.58 -20.33 -22.90
CA ASP A 967 11.11 -19.92 -24.20
C ASP A 967 12.65 -19.90 -24.21
N ARG A 968 13.29 -19.49 -23.11
CA ARG A 968 14.75 -19.37 -23.01
C ARG A 968 15.52 -20.70 -22.90
N SER A 969 14.89 -21.77 -22.40
CA SER A 969 15.57 -23.06 -22.17
C SER A 969 16.90 -22.95 -21.37
N PRO A 970 16.89 -22.33 -20.17
CA PRO A 970 18.09 -22.03 -19.40
C PRO A 970 18.85 -23.29 -18.97
N SER A 971 20.19 -23.20 -18.92
CA SER A 971 21.04 -24.33 -18.52
C SER A 971 20.94 -24.72 -17.03
N ARG A 972 20.54 -23.77 -16.17
CA ARG A 972 20.26 -23.94 -14.74
C ARG A 972 19.28 -22.85 -14.29
N VAL A 973 18.46 -23.13 -13.28
CA VAL A 973 17.70 -22.12 -12.55
C VAL A 973 18.02 -22.20 -11.06
N THR A 974 18.50 -21.10 -10.46
CA THR A 974 18.66 -20.97 -9.01
C THR A 974 17.53 -20.12 -8.45
N VAL A 975 16.68 -20.70 -7.59
CA VAL A 975 15.59 -19.98 -6.90
C VAL A 975 16.11 -19.44 -5.56
N LEU A 976 15.83 -18.18 -5.24
CA LEU A 976 16.25 -17.53 -4.01
C LEU A 976 15.05 -17.22 -3.10
N GLY A 977 15.26 -17.43 -1.80
CA GLY A 977 14.24 -17.20 -0.78
C GLY A 977 13.46 -18.45 -0.39
N GLY A 978 12.93 -18.43 0.83
CA GLY A 978 12.18 -19.52 1.43
C GLY A 978 10.81 -19.75 0.78
N THR A 979 10.07 -20.75 1.28
CA THR A 979 8.73 -21.06 0.76
C THR A 979 7.67 -19.99 1.06
N SER A 980 7.98 -19.05 1.96
CA SER A 980 7.22 -17.83 2.23
C SER A 980 7.46 -16.72 1.19
N ALA A 981 8.57 -16.78 0.44
CA ALA A 981 8.91 -15.81 -0.60
C ALA A 981 8.53 -16.33 -2.00
N LEU A 982 8.73 -17.62 -2.27
CA LEU A 982 8.32 -18.30 -3.51
C LEU A 982 7.88 -19.73 -3.20
N PRO A 983 6.72 -20.22 -3.68
CA PRO A 983 6.17 -21.51 -3.30
C PRO A 983 7.09 -22.67 -3.71
N ALA A 984 7.04 -23.78 -2.96
CA ALA A 984 7.89 -24.95 -3.25
C ALA A 984 7.53 -25.65 -4.58
N SER A 985 6.28 -25.53 -5.05
CA SER A 985 5.84 -26.12 -6.33
C SER A 985 6.56 -25.53 -7.54
N LEU A 986 6.96 -24.25 -7.45
CA LEU A 986 7.70 -23.54 -8.48
C LEU A 986 9.00 -24.27 -8.88
N ASP A 987 9.68 -24.93 -7.93
CA ASP A 987 10.92 -25.66 -8.19
C ASP A 987 10.68 -26.86 -9.12
N ASP A 988 9.58 -27.60 -8.90
CA ASP A 988 9.18 -28.75 -9.72
C ASP A 988 8.60 -28.29 -11.08
N GLU A 989 7.81 -27.21 -11.10
CA GLU A 989 7.21 -26.63 -12.31
C GLU A 989 8.28 -26.16 -13.29
N ILE A 990 9.29 -25.41 -12.83
CA ILE A 990 10.42 -24.99 -13.65
C ILE A 990 11.19 -26.20 -14.18
N ALA A 991 11.41 -27.22 -13.36
CA ALA A 991 12.15 -28.43 -13.77
C ALA A 991 11.39 -29.21 -14.85
N GLU A 992 10.06 -29.32 -14.76
CA GLU A 992 9.22 -29.98 -15.77
C GLU A 992 9.15 -29.19 -17.08
N ALA A 993 8.97 -27.86 -17.00
CA ALA A 993 8.78 -27.01 -18.16
C ALA A 993 10.08 -26.73 -18.94
N THR A 994 11.21 -26.53 -18.25
CA THR A 994 12.50 -26.17 -18.89
C THR A 994 13.44 -27.36 -19.09
N GLY A 995 13.32 -28.41 -18.27
CA GLY A 995 14.31 -29.49 -18.18
C GLY A 995 15.66 -29.09 -17.56
N ALA A 996 15.77 -27.89 -16.98
CA ALA A 996 16.97 -27.36 -16.35
C ALA A 996 17.29 -28.04 -15.01
N GLU A 997 18.53 -27.90 -14.54
CA GLU A 997 18.85 -28.14 -13.13
C GLU A 997 18.25 -27.02 -12.27
N VAL A 998 17.28 -27.34 -11.40
CA VAL A 998 16.68 -26.38 -10.47
C VAL A 998 17.26 -26.57 -9.07
N ARG A 999 17.62 -25.46 -8.42
CA ARG A 999 18.16 -25.45 -7.04
C ARG A 999 17.68 -24.24 -6.27
N ARG A 1000 17.11 -24.45 -5.09
CA ARG A 1000 16.77 -23.36 -4.16
C ARG A 1000 17.92 -23.03 -3.20
N LEU A 1001 18.13 -21.75 -2.92
CA LEU A 1001 18.98 -21.21 -1.86
C LEU A 1001 18.15 -20.29 -0.96
N ALA A 1002 17.94 -20.71 0.27
CA ALA A 1002 17.12 -20.01 1.24
C ALA A 1002 17.66 -20.24 2.65
N GLY A 1003 17.78 -19.18 3.43
CA GLY A 1003 17.95 -19.27 4.88
C GLY A 1003 16.70 -18.78 5.62
N ASP A 1004 16.71 -18.86 6.94
CA ASP A 1004 15.63 -18.35 7.79
C ASP A 1004 15.62 -16.80 7.82
N THR A 1005 16.70 -16.15 7.36
CA THR A 1005 16.86 -14.69 7.28
C THR A 1005 17.56 -14.26 5.99
N ARG A 1006 17.36 -12.99 5.58
CA ARG A 1006 18.07 -12.36 4.44
C ARG A 1006 19.60 -12.52 4.49
N PHE A 1007 20.17 -12.49 5.68
CA PHE A 1007 21.61 -12.63 5.92
C PHE A 1007 22.08 -14.07 5.69
N GLU A 1008 21.28 -15.05 6.10
CA GLU A 1008 21.57 -16.44 5.82
C GLU A 1008 21.38 -16.79 4.34
N THR A 1009 20.33 -16.29 3.67
CA THR A 1009 20.22 -16.43 2.20
C THR A 1009 21.45 -15.84 1.50
N ALA A 1010 21.86 -14.61 1.85
CA ALA A 1010 23.07 -13.99 1.29
C ALA A 1010 24.33 -14.82 1.55
N ALA A 1011 24.52 -15.38 2.75
CA ALA A 1011 25.65 -16.25 3.06
C ALA A 1011 25.61 -17.59 2.28
N LEU A 1012 24.42 -18.16 2.06
CA LEU A 1012 24.24 -19.36 1.22
C LEU A 1012 24.52 -19.08 -0.26
N VAL A 1013 24.09 -17.92 -0.77
CA VAL A 1013 24.39 -17.46 -2.13
C VAL A 1013 25.89 -17.19 -2.30
N ALA A 1014 26.55 -16.58 -1.32
CA ALA A 1014 28.00 -16.41 -1.31
C ALA A 1014 28.74 -17.76 -1.35
N ARG A 1015 28.33 -18.75 -0.55
CA ARG A 1015 28.88 -20.12 -0.59
C ARG A 1015 28.63 -20.82 -1.93
N ALA A 1016 27.50 -20.56 -2.57
CA ALA A 1016 27.16 -21.10 -3.88
C ALA A 1016 28.02 -20.52 -5.02
N ALA A 1017 28.26 -19.21 -5.02
CA ALA A 1017 29.06 -18.52 -6.05
C ALA A 1017 30.58 -18.64 -5.80
N PHE A 1018 30.99 -18.86 -4.55
CA PHE A 1018 32.39 -18.92 -4.09
C PHE A 1018 32.62 -20.12 -3.15
N PRO A 1019 32.53 -21.38 -3.65
CA PRO A 1019 32.64 -22.58 -2.81
C PRO A 1019 34.03 -22.80 -2.20
N ASP A 1020 35.08 -22.26 -2.80
CA ASP A 1020 36.45 -22.25 -2.26
C ASP A 1020 36.76 -20.98 -1.44
N GLY A 1021 35.76 -20.11 -1.22
CA GLY A 1021 35.92 -18.77 -0.68
C GLY A 1021 36.46 -17.75 -1.68
N SER A 1022 36.76 -16.55 -1.19
CA SER A 1022 37.41 -15.45 -1.93
C SER A 1022 38.38 -14.72 -0.98
N PRO A 1023 39.53 -14.20 -1.45
CA PRO A 1023 40.41 -13.38 -0.62
C PRO A 1023 39.80 -12.02 -0.21
N THR A 1024 38.70 -11.63 -0.85
CA THR A 1024 38.01 -10.35 -0.67
C THR A 1024 36.50 -10.57 -0.63
N ALA A 1025 35.77 -9.78 0.16
CA ALA A 1025 34.31 -9.81 0.23
C ALA A 1025 33.75 -8.40 0.30
N MET A 1026 32.55 -8.19 -0.23
CA MET A 1026 31.79 -6.95 -0.02
C MET A 1026 30.72 -7.19 1.03
N LEU A 1027 30.48 -6.17 1.86
CA LEU A 1027 29.46 -6.19 2.90
C LEU A 1027 28.60 -4.93 2.78
N ALA A 1028 27.29 -5.12 2.62
CA ALA A 1028 26.30 -4.05 2.56
C ALA A 1028 25.27 -4.22 3.67
N THR A 1029 24.53 -3.16 4.00
CA THR A 1029 23.37 -3.28 4.90
C THR A 1029 22.28 -4.14 4.28
N GLY A 1030 21.64 -4.98 5.08
CA GLY A 1030 20.42 -5.71 4.68
C GLY A 1030 19.16 -4.86 4.71
N GLY A 1031 19.20 -3.66 5.29
CA GLY A 1031 18.05 -2.75 5.46
C GLY A 1031 17.75 -1.88 4.23
N SER A 1032 18.66 -1.78 3.26
CA SER A 1032 18.53 -0.94 2.06
C SER A 1032 19.12 -1.64 0.84
N PHE A 1033 18.68 -1.26 -0.37
CA PHE A 1033 19.07 -1.94 -1.61
C PHE A 1033 20.18 -1.24 -2.39
N ALA A 1034 20.30 0.09 -2.30
CA ALA A 1034 21.02 0.89 -3.29
C ALA A 1034 22.55 0.65 -3.28
N ASP A 1035 23.18 0.65 -2.10
CA ASP A 1035 24.63 0.43 -1.98
C ASP A 1035 25.02 -1.01 -2.36
N ALA A 1036 24.19 -2.00 -1.99
CA ALA A 1036 24.36 -3.39 -2.38
C ALA A 1036 24.26 -3.59 -3.90
N LEU A 1037 23.23 -2.98 -4.53
CA LEU A 1037 23.00 -3.02 -5.97
C LEU A 1037 24.15 -2.38 -6.76
N ALA A 1038 24.64 -1.21 -6.32
CA ALA A 1038 25.82 -0.57 -6.90
C ALA A 1038 27.09 -1.42 -6.75
N GLY A 1039 27.17 -2.20 -5.65
CA GLY A 1039 28.25 -3.16 -5.41
C GLY A 1039 28.24 -4.39 -6.32
N VAL A 1040 27.08 -4.85 -6.82
CA VAL A 1040 26.96 -6.09 -7.64
C VAL A 1040 27.97 -6.17 -8.80
N PRO A 1041 28.07 -5.20 -9.73
CA PRO A 1041 29.03 -5.29 -10.82
C PRO A 1041 30.48 -5.28 -10.33
N VAL A 1042 30.78 -4.52 -9.28
CA VAL A 1042 32.14 -4.47 -8.70
C VAL A 1042 32.50 -5.83 -8.11
N ALA A 1043 31.61 -6.42 -7.31
CA ALA A 1043 31.78 -7.73 -6.67
C ALA A 1043 31.94 -8.85 -7.71
N ALA A 1044 31.09 -8.87 -8.74
CA ALA A 1044 31.17 -9.86 -9.80
C ALA A 1044 32.50 -9.77 -10.58
N LEU A 1045 32.91 -8.57 -10.99
CA LEU A 1045 34.14 -8.32 -11.75
C LEU A 1045 35.41 -8.49 -10.92
N SER A 1046 35.40 -8.15 -9.62
CA SER A 1046 36.51 -8.42 -8.70
C SER A 1046 36.60 -9.90 -8.27
N GLY A 1047 35.55 -10.67 -8.52
CA GLY A 1047 35.45 -12.05 -8.08
C GLY A 1047 35.29 -12.19 -6.57
N SER A 1048 34.46 -11.35 -5.97
CA SER A 1048 34.16 -11.29 -4.54
C SER A 1048 32.68 -11.61 -4.27
N PRO A 1049 32.31 -12.32 -3.19
CA PRO A 1049 30.92 -12.39 -2.72
C PRO A 1049 30.43 -11.03 -2.23
N LEU A 1050 29.12 -10.82 -2.30
CA LEU A 1050 28.41 -9.75 -1.61
C LEU A 1050 27.57 -10.37 -0.48
N LEU A 1051 27.83 -9.94 0.74
CA LEU A 1051 27.17 -10.35 1.98
C LEU A 1051 26.32 -9.19 2.53
N LEU A 1052 25.37 -9.54 3.39
CA LEU A 1052 24.53 -8.57 4.09
C LEU A 1052 24.83 -8.56 5.60
N THR A 1053 24.64 -7.40 6.24
CA THR A 1053 24.74 -7.20 7.70
C THR A 1053 23.64 -6.28 8.22
N GLU A 1054 23.38 -6.30 9.53
CA GLU A 1054 22.64 -5.20 10.17
C GLU A 1054 23.57 -3.99 10.34
N HIS A 1055 22.99 -2.83 10.67
CA HIS A 1055 23.71 -1.57 10.87
C HIS A 1055 24.80 -1.66 11.94
N ASP A 1056 24.47 -2.17 13.14
CA ASP A 1056 25.36 -2.25 14.30
C ASP A 1056 25.78 -3.68 14.68
N ALA A 1057 25.11 -4.70 14.13
CA ALA A 1057 25.30 -6.09 14.52
C ALA A 1057 25.73 -6.94 13.32
N LEU A 1058 26.71 -7.82 13.53
CA LEU A 1058 27.09 -8.83 12.54
C LEU A 1058 26.20 -10.07 12.70
N PRO A 1059 25.38 -10.43 11.70
CA PRO A 1059 24.56 -11.63 11.76
C PRO A 1059 25.42 -12.89 11.87
N ALA A 1060 25.01 -13.87 12.66
CA ALA A 1060 25.80 -15.08 12.93
C ALA A 1060 26.15 -15.88 11.65
N SER A 1061 25.28 -15.86 10.64
CA SER A 1061 25.53 -16.47 9.31
C SER A 1061 26.63 -15.75 8.53
N THR A 1062 26.62 -14.41 8.55
CA THR A 1062 27.66 -13.55 7.97
C THR A 1062 28.99 -13.68 8.73
N GLU A 1063 28.98 -13.64 10.07
CA GLU A 1063 30.16 -13.88 10.90
C GLU A 1063 30.79 -15.26 10.60
N ALA A 1064 29.96 -16.30 10.52
CA ALA A 1064 30.43 -17.65 10.20
C ALA A 1064 31.11 -17.74 8.84
N TYR A 1065 30.57 -17.08 7.81
CA TYR A 1065 31.21 -16.99 6.48
C TYR A 1065 32.55 -16.25 6.55
N LEU A 1066 32.60 -15.09 7.22
CA LEU A 1066 33.81 -14.29 7.35
C LEU A 1066 34.92 -15.02 8.12
N ARG A 1067 34.59 -15.71 9.23
CA ARG A 1067 35.54 -16.54 9.99
C ARG A 1067 36.07 -17.76 9.21
N GLU A 1068 35.29 -18.29 8.27
CA GLU A 1068 35.67 -19.48 7.49
C GLU A 1068 36.69 -19.15 6.40
N HIS A 1069 36.58 -17.97 5.79
CA HIS A 1069 37.39 -17.57 4.63
C HIS A 1069 38.40 -16.45 4.91
N MET A 1070 38.24 -15.70 6.00
CA MET A 1070 39.10 -14.57 6.40
C MET A 1070 39.43 -13.57 5.27
N PRO A 1071 38.43 -13.04 4.55
CA PRO A 1071 38.65 -12.10 3.45
C PRO A 1071 39.01 -10.69 3.95
N GLN A 1072 39.67 -9.89 3.11
CA GLN A 1072 39.62 -8.42 3.24
C GLN A 1072 38.20 -7.95 2.91
N VAL A 1073 37.55 -7.20 3.80
CA VAL A 1073 36.15 -6.79 3.63
C VAL A 1073 36.05 -5.34 3.15
N LEU A 1074 35.32 -5.11 2.07
CA LEU A 1074 34.92 -3.78 1.61
C LEU A 1074 33.47 -3.51 2.04
N LEU A 1075 33.32 -2.55 2.95
CA LEU A 1075 32.03 -2.03 3.41
C LEU A 1075 31.44 -1.10 2.36
N LEU A 1076 30.18 -1.33 2.00
CA LEU A 1076 29.42 -0.52 1.07
C LEU A 1076 28.42 0.34 1.84
N GLY A 1077 28.56 1.66 1.71
CA GLY A 1077 27.73 2.65 2.38
C GLY A 1077 28.42 3.34 3.56
N GLY A 1078 27.86 4.49 3.95
CA GLY A 1078 28.33 5.30 5.06
C GLY A 1078 28.10 4.67 6.44
N ASP A 1079 28.43 5.44 7.48
CA ASP A 1079 28.21 5.03 8.88
C ASP A 1079 26.74 4.63 9.12
N SER A 1080 25.79 5.41 8.59
CA SER A 1080 24.35 5.14 8.63
C SER A 1080 23.89 3.83 7.96
N ALA A 1081 24.70 3.24 7.07
CA ALA A 1081 24.43 1.93 6.48
C ALA A 1081 25.05 0.80 7.32
N ILE A 1082 26.32 0.95 7.66
CA ILE A 1082 27.11 0.01 8.48
C ILE A 1082 27.93 0.86 9.44
N SER A 1083 27.71 0.74 10.75
CA SER A 1083 28.32 1.65 11.71
C SER A 1083 29.84 1.47 11.82
N THR A 1084 30.51 2.51 12.32
CA THR A 1084 31.95 2.50 12.57
C THR A 1084 32.30 1.53 13.70
N SER A 1085 31.44 1.38 14.71
CA SER A 1085 31.56 0.34 15.75
C SER A 1085 31.53 -1.07 15.16
N LEU A 1086 30.62 -1.35 14.21
CA LEU A 1086 30.59 -2.64 13.52
C LEU A 1086 31.83 -2.83 12.62
N GLN A 1087 32.34 -1.76 11.98
CA GLN A 1087 33.61 -1.81 11.25
C GLN A 1087 34.80 -2.15 12.16
N GLU A 1088 34.86 -1.59 13.37
CA GLU A 1088 35.89 -1.94 14.37
C GLU A 1088 35.79 -3.41 14.80
N VAL A 1089 34.58 -3.90 15.07
CA VAL A 1089 34.32 -5.33 15.37
C VAL A 1089 34.76 -6.24 14.22
N LEU A 1090 34.50 -5.85 12.98
CA LEU A 1090 34.95 -6.59 11.78
C LEU A 1090 36.47 -6.56 11.63
N ALA A 1091 37.13 -5.45 11.93
CA ALA A 1091 38.59 -5.35 11.92
C ALA A 1091 39.23 -6.25 12.99
N GLU A 1092 38.70 -6.26 14.22
CA GLU A 1092 39.15 -7.18 15.28
C GLU A 1092 38.89 -8.65 14.92
N LEU A 1093 37.74 -8.95 14.30
CA LEU A 1093 37.36 -10.29 13.85
C LEU A 1093 38.34 -10.88 12.82
N LEU A 1094 38.79 -10.03 11.89
CA LEU A 1094 39.59 -10.42 10.73
C LEU A 1094 41.11 -10.32 10.94
N ALA A 1095 41.57 -9.64 12.01
CA ALA A 1095 42.99 -9.48 12.35
C ALA A 1095 43.60 -10.65 13.17
N GLY A 1096 42.97 -11.83 13.16
CA GLY A 1096 43.26 -12.98 14.04
C GLY A 1096 44.56 -13.77 13.80
#